data_AF-A0A7M2RFX5-F1
#
_entry.id   AF-A0A7M2RFX5-F1
#
_cell.length_a   1.000
_cell.length_b   1.000
_cell.length_c   1.000
_cell.angle_alpha   90.00
_cell.angle_beta   90.00
_cell.angle_gamma   90.00
#
_symmetry.space_group_name_H-M   'P 1'
#
loop_
_entity.id
_entity.type
_entity.pdbx_description
1 polymer ?
#
loop_
_entity_poly.entity_id
_entity_poly.type
_entity_poly.pdbx_seq_one_letter_code
_entity_poly.pdbx_strand_id
1 'polypeptide(L)'
;MNKDKKTLWRDIHRSIRESKWRFLSIAGFMALGSFILVGLSVTGPDMRTTAGNYINRLHVADLAVVSDFGLDKTDQKIIDQIKGTTGIEYGYQQDVTVKDTDKSFRVFSLPEQISDVRLVEGKIPKSEDEIALDYDHAGDYKIGDTIAFTEKENVFGKKTLKQDRFKVTGYIYSGEIISRTNMGSSTEGSGELKGYATVKPNAFDSDVYMAARMNFKDTAKLDPYSKAYEDKIQTHKDELGKLLKDQPEIRMKSMTQEYQKQIDERRRQIAESKKKLRDVQHQLTDAKEKLENTKSQLAENEGELNGKVAAASGKILNGKNQVASAKSSLKTAQSQLKKGKKQLNSGKVSVSESGDQLEMVRQQLQSAKVDLDQANSELQVAPETIAQAKQQIKARYRKLAENQNQMLDLQGQNALLENELGKQQAEYSRREKEVEHLQSEYDTLVKDWEQALKQLNEAKVKHDTAKATFVQQDNKKTEYENRLNRLLSQIDTTEDPDKKKELKDQYDQLSQQYHTFVAGDYDAAVKARDLALAKVDELQPKADQAKERADSKNSELKQEKSSLQDASDALNRSNTHLQELRDQMNQINQQIQDAKAGLVQDEEQLSKKEAEYQEALKEYNQGIATYNQSKRNYYNSLSAWKTAVVSLNKNSAQYKKNVNRLRQAQAELESRGEDLAKAQNQMGSEKAGGEEQLTDARKELEDSEKEYQQRTQEFQEKKPDAEQVIREQEEKLDETQQILDGLKAPMYLVNGRKEMPGAEGYKVYDSISRIMDSLAMVIPIVLYLIAAVFIWSTITSFIEEEHENTEKQKAPACNEGNVTKRYLYYSLSASLTGAVLGIMLGHILLPRIVCDAYKAGFTLPKIKLQFHPGITLAALVLALISAALPVRIATVKKPRRHPMRHPKRMWMTIIGVTGTVSLLFAGFSVRSSIAGTNEKQFGVLGQMMKVLIIIATILGILIYYHLADISVSERIRETSSAPRIGSRKILLLTAVGIAAGFAIGEVLHQSILKVVSPDAAVFDSALSATPFVVPAVMIAVFTVLLGIYVKHKLKYAVKQADMPETYQANE
;
A
#
# COMPACT_ATOMS: atom_id res chain seq x y z
N MET A 1 -55.97 -46.19 -28.45
CA MET A 1 -55.05 -45.03 -28.26
C MET A 1 -55.31 -44.16 -27.02
N ASN A 2 -56.55 -44.03 -26.49
CA ASN A 2 -56.80 -43.12 -25.35
C ASN A 2 -56.70 -43.78 -23.94
N LYS A 3 -56.80 -45.13 -23.84
CA LYS A 3 -56.61 -45.86 -22.58
C LYS A 3 -55.15 -45.81 -22.11
N ASP A 4 -54.17 -46.02 -22.99
CA ASP A 4 -52.75 -46.09 -22.62
C ASP A 4 -52.17 -44.78 -22.07
N LYS A 5 -52.62 -43.62 -22.57
CA LYS A 5 -52.23 -42.30 -22.04
C LYS A 5 -52.76 -42.07 -20.63
N LYS A 6 -54.02 -42.46 -20.35
CA LYS A 6 -54.66 -42.27 -19.04
C LYS A 6 -54.02 -43.18 -17.98
N THR A 7 -53.63 -44.40 -18.36
CA THR A 7 -52.91 -45.33 -17.48
C THR A 7 -51.52 -44.80 -17.13
N LEU A 8 -50.75 -44.31 -18.12
CA LEU A 8 -49.41 -43.73 -17.89
C LEU A 8 -49.43 -42.54 -16.90
N TRP A 9 -50.37 -41.60 -17.05
CA TRP A 9 -50.49 -40.44 -16.15
C TRP A 9 -50.88 -40.83 -14.73
N ARG A 10 -51.76 -41.83 -14.59
CA ARG A 10 -52.14 -42.38 -13.28
C ARG A 10 -50.96 -43.06 -12.59
N ASP A 11 -50.15 -43.80 -13.34
CA ASP A 11 -48.98 -44.50 -12.81
C ASP A 11 -47.85 -43.52 -12.44
N ILE A 12 -47.66 -42.43 -13.19
CA ILE A 12 -46.75 -41.33 -12.83
C ILE A 12 -47.17 -40.69 -11.49
N HIS A 13 -48.44 -40.30 -11.35
CA HIS A 13 -48.95 -39.70 -10.11
C HIS A 13 -48.87 -40.66 -8.92
N ARG A 14 -49.18 -41.93 -9.15
CA ARG A 14 -49.04 -42.99 -8.14
C ARG A 14 -47.58 -43.13 -7.68
N SER A 15 -46.64 -43.12 -8.61
CA SER A 15 -45.19 -43.19 -8.31
C SER A 15 -44.75 -42.03 -7.43
N ILE A 16 -45.18 -40.80 -7.74
CA ILE A 16 -44.88 -39.61 -6.92
C ILE A 16 -45.47 -39.76 -5.51
N ARG A 17 -46.69 -40.28 -5.38
CA ARG A 17 -47.35 -40.46 -4.07
C ARG A 17 -46.75 -41.59 -3.22
N GLU A 18 -46.32 -42.68 -3.83
CA GLU A 18 -45.71 -43.81 -3.14
C GLU A 18 -44.24 -43.55 -2.75
N SER A 19 -43.60 -42.55 -3.36
CA SER A 19 -42.16 -42.29 -3.19
C SER A 19 -41.79 -40.82 -2.96
N LYS A 20 -42.69 -40.08 -2.29
CA LYS A 20 -42.59 -38.63 -2.03
C LYS A 20 -41.23 -38.18 -1.50
N TRP A 21 -40.57 -38.98 -0.66
CA TRP A 21 -39.27 -38.64 -0.08
C TRP A 21 -38.12 -38.67 -1.08
N ARG A 22 -38.14 -39.59 -2.06
CA ARG A 22 -37.17 -39.62 -3.15
C ARG A 22 -37.43 -38.48 -4.14
N PHE A 23 -38.69 -38.17 -4.39
CA PHE A 23 -39.08 -36.98 -5.17
C PHE A 23 -38.54 -35.70 -4.53
N LEU A 24 -38.74 -35.53 -3.21
CA LEU A 24 -38.23 -34.39 -2.44
C LEU A 24 -36.70 -34.35 -2.39
N SER A 25 -36.03 -35.51 -2.36
CA SER A 25 -34.57 -35.59 -2.41
C SER A 25 -34.02 -35.12 -3.77
N ILE A 26 -34.60 -35.59 -4.89
CA ILE A 26 -34.23 -35.11 -6.24
C ILE A 26 -34.50 -33.61 -6.38
N ALA A 27 -35.69 -33.16 -5.96
CA ALA A 27 -36.05 -31.75 -5.95
C ALA A 27 -35.10 -30.93 -5.08
N GLY A 28 -34.67 -31.44 -3.92
CA GLY A 28 -33.72 -30.79 -3.01
C GLY A 28 -32.32 -30.65 -3.62
N PHE A 29 -31.80 -31.69 -4.29
CA PHE A 29 -30.50 -31.61 -4.98
C PHE A 29 -30.53 -30.59 -6.13
N MET A 30 -31.61 -30.59 -6.92
CA MET A 30 -31.79 -29.62 -7.99
C MET A 30 -32.00 -28.20 -7.44
N ALA A 31 -32.75 -28.05 -6.35
CA ALA A 31 -32.94 -26.76 -5.69
C ALA A 31 -31.60 -26.19 -5.21
N LEU A 32 -30.74 -26.97 -4.55
CA LEU A 32 -29.42 -26.51 -4.12
C LEU A 32 -28.51 -26.17 -5.31
N GLY A 33 -28.46 -27.02 -6.34
CA GLY A 33 -27.64 -26.76 -7.54
C GLY A 33 -28.07 -25.48 -8.25
N SER A 34 -29.37 -25.29 -8.48
CA SER A 34 -29.91 -24.07 -9.10
C SER A 34 -29.80 -22.85 -8.19
N PHE A 35 -30.01 -23.00 -6.88
CA PHE A 35 -29.86 -21.93 -5.90
C PHE A 35 -28.45 -21.34 -5.90
N ILE A 36 -27.43 -22.19 -5.91
CA ILE A 36 -26.03 -21.75 -5.87
C ILE A 36 -25.57 -21.20 -7.20
N LEU A 37 -25.94 -21.84 -8.31
CA LEU A 37 -25.65 -21.31 -9.64
C LEU A 37 -26.19 -19.90 -9.79
N VAL A 38 -27.51 -19.75 -9.63
CA VAL A 38 -28.16 -18.45 -9.81
C VAL A 38 -27.63 -17.47 -8.78
N GLY A 39 -27.61 -17.85 -7.50
CA GLY A 39 -27.19 -16.95 -6.44
C GLY A 39 -25.79 -16.40 -6.65
N LEU A 40 -24.79 -17.24 -6.93
CA LEU A 40 -23.42 -16.76 -7.13
C LEU A 40 -23.30 -15.95 -8.43
N SER A 41 -23.93 -16.39 -9.52
CA SER A 41 -23.86 -15.70 -10.82
C SER A 41 -24.57 -14.35 -10.84
N VAL A 42 -25.61 -14.13 -10.04
CA VAL A 42 -26.35 -12.85 -10.01
C VAL A 42 -25.84 -11.88 -8.94
N THR A 43 -25.18 -12.37 -7.88
CA THR A 43 -24.71 -11.52 -6.78
C THR A 43 -23.68 -10.50 -7.25
N GLY A 44 -22.67 -10.90 -8.04
CA GLY A 44 -21.66 -9.98 -8.58
C GLY A 44 -22.25 -8.83 -9.41
N PRO A 45 -23.08 -9.13 -10.43
CA PRO A 45 -23.81 -8.11 -11.20
C PRO A 45 -24.72 -7.20 -10.36
N ASP A 46 -25.47 -7.75 -9.40
CA ASP A 46 -26.36 -6.96 -8.54
C ASP A 46 -25.57 -6.03 -7.61
N MET A 47 -24.42 -6.47 -7.11
CA MET A 47 -23.50 -5.64 -6.33
C MET A 47 -22.98 -4.47 -7.16
N ARG A 48 -22.40 -4.75 -8.33
CA ARG A 48 -21.87 -3.69 -9.23
C ARG A 48 -22.96 -2.72 -9.65
N THR A 49 -24.16 -3.21 -9.95
CA THR A 49 -25.31 -2.36 -10.28
C THR A 49 -25.76 -1.50 -9.09
N THR A 50 -25.73 -2.04 -7.88
CA THR A 50 -26.05 -1.28 -6.65
C THR A 50 -25.05 -0.14 -6.45
N ALA A 51 -23.76 -0.43 -6.56
CA ALA A 51 -22.72 0.59 -6.44
C ALA A 51 -22.73 1.59 -7.60
N GLY A 52 -22.96 1.15 -8.84
CA GLY A 52 -23.11 2.04 -10.00
C GLY A 52 -24.29 3.00 -9.87
N ASN A 53 -25.43 2.52 -9.34
CA ASN A 53 -26.56 3.40 -9.00
C ASN A 53 -26.22 4.41 -7.90
N TYR A 54 -25.41 4.02 -6.91
CA TYR A 54 -24.97 4.92 -5.85
C TYR A 54 -24.03 6.01 -6.39
N ILE A 55 -23.05 5.60 -7.21
CA ILE A 55 -22.14 6.48 -7.96
C ILE A 55 -22.93 7.50 -8.78
N ASN A 56 -23.88 7.03 -9.59
CA ASN A 56 -24.68 7.90 -10.46
C ASN A 56 -25.57 8.86 -9.67
N ARG A 57 -26.13 8.41 -8.54
CA ARG A 57 -27.00 9.24 -7.69
C ARG A 57 -26.24 10.39 -7.03
N LEU A 58 -25.01 10.15 -6.60
CA LEU A 58 -24.15 11.14 -5.94
C LEU A 58 -23.20 11.84 -6.92
N HIS A 59 -23.34 11.56 -8.22
CA HIS A 59 -22.47 12.09 -9.28
C HIS A 59 -20.98 11.95 -8.94
N VAL A 60 -20.57 10.81 -8.39
CA VAL A 60 -19.20 10.59 -7.89
C VAL A 60 -18.19 10.76 -9.02
N ALA A 61 -17.17 11.57 -8.74
CA ALA A 61 -16.10 11.93 -9.66
C ALA A 61 -15.58 10.73 -10.47
N ASP A 62 -15.43 10.92 -11.78
CA ASP A 62 -14.73 9.98 -12.65
C ASP A 62 -13.22 10.09 -12.42
N LEU A 63 -12.72 11.34 -12.44
CA LEU A 63 -11.33 11.71 -12.19
C LEU A 63 -11.23 12.81 -11.13
N ALA A 64 -10.12 12.81 -10.40
CA ALA A 64 -9.73 13.90 -9.53
C ALA A 64 -8.25 14.23 -9.73
N VAL A 65 -7.93 15.51 -9.88
CA VAL A 65 -6.57 16.01 -9.84
C VAL A 65 -6.31 16.54 -8.44
N VAL A 66 -5.25 16.07 -7.78
CA VAL A 66 -4.78 16.59 -6.49
C VAL A 66 -3.31 16.96 -6.60
N SER A 67 -2.87 17.93 -5.79
CA SER A 67 -1.48 18.40 -5.75
C SER A 67 -1.05 18.60 -4.30
N ASP A 68 0.20 18.30 -4.00
CA ASP A 68 0.81 18.47 -2.67
C ASP A 68 0.91 19.95 -2.24
N PHE A 69 0.96 20.88 -3.19
CA PHE A 69 0.89 22.34 -2.96
C PHE A 69 -0.46 22.96 -3.39
N GLY A 70 -1.49 22.13 -3.57
CA GLY A 70 -2.79 22.57 -4.07
C GLY A 70 -2.78 23.02 -5.54
N LEU A 71 -3.93 23.53 -5.98
CA LEU A 71 -4.28 23.91 -7.34
C LEU A 71 -4.60 25.42 -7.38
N ASP A 72 -3.67 26.23 -7.88
CA ASP A 72 -3.88 27.66 -8.03
C ASP A 72 -4.64 28.01 -9.33
N LYS A 73 -4.83 29.30 -9.59
CA LYS A 73 -5.61 29.78 -10.75
C LYS A 73 -5.01 29.37 -12.09
N THR A 74 -3.70 29.15 -12.17
CA THR A 74 -3.03 28.66 -13.38
C THR A 74 -3.34 27.18 -13.62
N ASP A 75 -3.36 26.37 -12.56
CA ASP A 75 -3.76 24.96 -12.62
C ASP A 75 -5.21 24.85 -13.09
N GLN A 76 -6.12 25.65 -12.51
CA GLN A 76 -7.54 25.69 -12.89
C GLN A 76 -7.69 25.96 -14.39
N LYS A 77 -7.00 26.98 -14.91
CA LYS A 77 -7.06 27.33 -16.35
C LYS A 77 -6.57 26.22 -17.28
N ILE A 78 -5.65 25.37 -16.83
CA ILE A 78 -5.13 24.24 -17.61
C ILE A 78 -6.10 23.06 -17.53
N ILE A 79 -6.58 22.74 -16.33
CA ILE A 79 -7.54 21.67 -16.10
C ILE A 79 -8.86 21.96 -16.83
N ASP A 80 -9.32 23.21 -16.84
CA ASP A 80 -10.54 23.64 -17.54
C ASP A 80 -10.46 23.50 -19.08
N GLN A 81 -9.28 23.23 -19.65
CA GLN A 81 -9.12 22.97 -21.08
C GLN A 81 -9.50 21.55 -21.49
N ILE A 82 -9.66 20.63 -20.53
CA ILE A 82 -10.00 19.25 -20.87
C ILE A 82 -11.39 19.15 -21.50
N LYS A 83 -11.45 18.43 -22.63
CA LYS A 83 -12.67 18.29 -23.43
C LYS A 83 -13.51 17.12 -22.93
N GLY A 84 -14.81 17.15 -23.25
CA GLY A 84 -15.72 16.04 -22.99
C GLY A 84 -16.23 15.96 -21.54
N THR A 85 -15.84 16.87 -20.66
CA THR A 85 -16.36 16.96 -19.29
C THR A 85 -17.84 17.38 -19.26
N THR A 86 -18.59 16.88 -18.28
CA THR A 86 -19.93 17.39 -17.92
C THR A 86 -19.86 18.54 -16.92
N GLY A 87 -18.77 18.60 -16.16
CA GLY A 87 -18.48 19.63 -15.16
C GLY A 87 -17.13 19.35 -14.50
N ILE A 88 -16.53 20.40 -13.95
CA ILE A 88 -15.32 20.35 -13.13
C ILE A 88 -15.62 21.14 -11.87
N GLU A 89 -15.34 20.55 -10.71
CA GLU A 89 -15.59 21.15 -9.41
C GLU A 89 -14.31 21.18 -8.58
N TYR A 90 -13.95 22.35 -8.09
CA TYR A 90 -12.79 22.56 -7.26
C TYR A 90 -13.20 22.60 -5.79
N GLY A 91 -12.49 21.84 -4.95
CA GLY A 91 -12.83 21.71 -3.54
C GLY A 91 -11.61 21.82 -2.64
N TYR A 92 -11.88 22.25 -1.40
CA TYR A 92 -10.91 22.27 -0.33
C TYR A 92 -10.95 20.95 0.46
N GLN A 93 -9.80 20.54 0.97
CA GLN A 93 -9.66 19.36 1.81
C GLN A 93 -8.48 19.53 2.75
N GLN A 94 -8.66 19.21 4.03
CA GLN A 94 -7.58 19.19 5.02
C GLN A 94 -7.75 18.00 5.95
N ASP A 95 -6.65 17.29 6.21
CA ASP A 95 -6.60 16.27 7.25
C ASP A 95 -6.29 16.95 8.58
N VAL A 96 -7.06 16.64 9.61
CA VAL A 96 -6.96 17.23 10.95
C VAL A 96 -7.03 16.14 12.01
N THR A 97 -6.48 16.40 13.19
CA THR A 97 -6.57 15.46 14.31
C THR A 97 -7.63 15.94 15.29
N VAL A 98 -8.54 15.08 15.75
CA VAL A 98 -9.45 15.44 16.84
C VAL A 98 -8.63 15.77 18.09
N LYS A 99 -8.89 16.93 18.69
CA LYS A 99 -8.13 17.46 19.82
C LYS A 99 -8.04 16.43 20.96
N ASP A 100 -6.86 16.32 21.55
CA ASP A 100 -6.53 15.38 22.64
C ASP A 100 -6.67 13.88 22.29
N THR A 101 -6.67 13.55 20.99
CA THR A 101 -6.70 12.16 20.49
C THR A 101 -5.72 11.98 19.33
N ASP A 102 -5.57 10.75 18.84
CA ASP A 102 -4.83 10.39 17.62
C ASP A 102 -5.75 10.13 16.41
N LYS A 103 -7.06 10.40 16.56
CA LYS A 103 -8.09 10.16 15.54
C LYS A 103 -8.02 11.24 14.46
N SER A 104 -7.59 10.86 13.26
CA SER A 104 -7.51 11.77 12.12
C SER A 104 -8.82 11.81 11.33
N PHE A 105 -9.26 13.01 10.98
CA PHE A 105 -10.45 13.30 10.19
C PHE A 105 -10.05 14.04 8.92
N ARG A 106 -10.65 13.64 7.79
CA ARG A 106 -10.57 14.43 6.56
C ARG A 106 -11.76 15.38 6.49
N VAL A 107 -11.49 16.67 6.60
CA VAL A 107 -12.49 17.74 6.46
C VAL A 107 -12.43 18.28 5.04
N PHE A 108 -13.52 18.16 4.28
CA PHE A 108 -13.61 18.70 2.92
C PHE A 108 -14.75 19.70 2.77
N SER A 109 -14.56 20.68 1.88
CA SER A 109 -15.62 21.62 1.52
C SER A 109 -16.79 20.86 0.93
N LEU A 110 -18.00 21.18 1.38
CA LEU A 110 -19.24 20.59 0.91
C LEU A 110 -19.34 20.68 -0.61
N PRO A 111 -19.39 19.54 -1.33
CA PRO A 111 -19.52 19.54 -2.77
C PRO A 111 -20.89 20.09 -3.22
N GLU A 112 -20.94 20.73 -4.38
CA GLU A 112 -22.15 21.32 -4.94
C GLU A 112 -22.76 20.48 -6.07
N GLN A 113 -21.94 19.82 -6.90
CA GLN A 113 -22.40 19.14 -8.11
C GLN A 113 -21.78 17.75 -8.32
N ILE A 114 -20.50 17.56 -7.98
CA ILE A 114 -19.73 16.34 -8.23
C ILE A 114 -19.30 15.73 -6.90
N SER A 115 -19.51 14.42 -6.74
CA SER A 115 -19.24 13.70 -5.49
C SER A 115 -20.06 14.20 -4.30
N ASP A 116 -21.36 14.39 -4.52
CA ASP A 116 -22.31 14.83 -3.50
C ASP A 116 -22.34 13.88 -2.28
N VAL A 117 -22.76 14.41 -1.14
CA VAL A 117 -22.87 13.68 0.13
C VAL A 117 -24.31 13.31 0.42
N ARG A 118 -24.51 12.11 0.97
CA ARG A 118 -25.83 11.67 1.41
C ARG A 118 -26.05 12.06 2.87
N LEU A 119 -26.94 13.03 3.13
CA LEU A 119 -27.44 13.29 4.49
C LEU A 119 -28.15 12.05 5.03
N VAL A 120 -27.75 11.61 6.23
CA VAL A 120 -28.36 10.47 6.93
C VAL A 120 -29.31 10.97 8.01
N GLU A 121 -28.86 11.92 8.81
CA GLU A 121 -29.60 12.48 9.94
C GLU A 121 -29.10 13.90 10.24
N GLY A 122 -29.95 14.75 10.80
CA GLY A 122 -29.63 16.16 11.09
C GLY A 122 -29.77 17.07 9.87
N LYS A 123 -28.83 18.00 9.70
CA LYS A 123 -28.82 19.01 8.63
C LYS A 123 -27.43 19.12 8.01
N ILE A 124 -27.38 19.51 6.74
CA ILE A 124 -26.15 19.91 6.06
C ILE A 124 -25.69 21.28 6.59
N PRO A 125 -24.38 21.50 6.81
CA PRO A 125 -23.85 22.76 7.33
C PRO A 125 -24.23 23.97 6.47
N LYS A 126 -24.67 25.05 7.12
CA LYS A 126 -25.08 26.30 6.47
C LYS A 126 -24.13 27.47 6.74
N SER A 127 -23.44 27.47 7.88
CA SER A 127 -22.43 28.47 8.25
C SER A 127 -21.03 27.87 8.36
N GLU A 128 -20.02 28.73 8.50
CA GLU A 128 -18.61 28.32 8.54
C GLU A 128 -18.20 27.60 9.84
N ASP A 129 -18.98 27.75 10.92
CA ASP A 129 -18.82 27.12 12.24
C ASP A 129 -19.60 25.81 12.41
N GLU A 130 -20.32 25.38 11.38
CA GLU A 130 -21.08 24.14 11.37
C GLU A 130 -20.33 23.03 10.62
N ILE A 131 -20.42 21.81 11.13
CA ILE A 131 -19.83 20.61 10.53
C ILE A 131 -20.84 19.47 10.49
N ALA A 132 -20.77 18.64 9.44
CA ALA A 132 -21.44 17.35 9.42
C ALA A 132 -20.39 16.24 9.34
N LEU A 133 -20.48 15.30 10.29
CA LEU A 133 -19.52 14.21 10.44
C LEU A 133 -19.97 12.97 9.66
N ASP A 134 -19.08 12.01 9.45
CA ASP A 134 -19.49 10.69 9.01
C ASP A 134 -20.41 10.03 10.04
N TYR A 135 -21.34 9.20 9.56
CA TYR A 135 -22.35 8.58 10.42
C TYR A 135 -21.79 7.56 11.43
N ASP A 136 -20.58 7.02 11.21
CA ASP A 136 -20.00 6.05 12.15
C ASP A 136 -19.61 6.72 13.49
N HIS A 137 -19.52 8.06 13.53
CA HIS A 137 -19.27 8.85 14.73
C HIS A 137 -20.54 9.42 15.39
N ALA A 138 -21.73 9.01 14.97
CA ALA A 138 -22.98 9.47 15.59
C ALA A 138 -23.13 9.04 17.07
N GLY A 139 -22.45 7.96 17.47
CA GLY A 139 -22.35 7.55 18.87
C GLY A 139 -21.35 8.37 19.70
N ASP A 140 -20.31 8.92 19.05
CA ASP A 140 -19.22 9.66 19.69
C ASP A 140 -19.59 11.13 19.92
N TYR A 141 -20.28 11.76 18.96
CA TYR A 141 -20.68 13.17 19.01
C TYR A 141 -22.15 13.30 18.63
N LYS A 142 -22.97 13.92 19.48
CA LYS A 142 -24.39 14.17 19.21
C LYS A 142 -24.58 15.45 18.40
N ILE A 143 -25.68 15.54 17.66
CA ILE A 143 -26.07 16.77 16.97
C ILE A 143 -26.24 17.90 18.01
N GLY A 144 -25.54 19.01 17.79
CA GLY A 144 -25.46 20.15 18.70
C GLY A 144 -24.15 20.23 19.48
N ASP A 145 -23.40 19.13 19.59
CA ASP A 145 -22.09 19.11 20.27
C ASP A 145 -21.06 19.93 19.48
N THR A 146 -19.99 20.34 20.16
CA THR A 146 -18.84 21.00 19.54
C THR A 146 -17.65 20.06 19.49
N ILE A 147 -17.14 19.82 18.29
CA ILE A 147 -15.90 19.07 18.05
C ILE A 147 -14.75 20.07 17.86
N ALA A 148 -13.58 19.74 18.40
CA ALA A 148 -12.37 20.55 18.25
C ALA A 148 -11.29 19.74 17.53
N PHE A 149 -10.54 20.39 16.65
CA PHE A 149 -9.47 19.80 15.86
C PHE A 149 -8.13 20.50 16.11
N THR A 150 -7.06 19.77 15.87
CA THR A 150 -5.68 20.28 15.80
C THR A 150 -5.20 20.07 14.36
N GLU A 151 -4.70 21.14 13.74
CA GLU A 151 -4.15 21.16 12.39
C GLU A 151 -2.67 21.57 12.48
N LYS A 152 -1.77 20.84 11.80
CA LYS A 152 -0.40 21.31 11.60
C LYS A 152 -0.38 22.38 10.53
N GLU A 153 0.46 23.39 10.75
CA GLU A 153 0.70 24.40 9.72
C GLU A 153 1.32 23.73 8.49
N ASN A 154 0.85 24.16 7.32
CA ASN A 154 1.43 23.71 6.05
C ASN A 154 2.87 24.23 5.92
N VAL A 155 3.55 23.84 4.84
CA VAL A 155 4.91 24.31 4.52
C VAL A 155 5.06 25.84 4.37
N PHE A 156 3.95 26.57 4.40
CA PHE A 156 3.87 28.04 4.37
C PHE A 156 3.61 28.67 5.76
N GLY A 157 3.64 27.88 6.84
CA GLY A 157 3.35 28.37 8.21
C GLY A 157 1.91 28.82 8.41
N LYS A 158 0.97 28.35 7.58
CA LYS A 158 -0.45 28.71 7.64
C LYS A 158 -1.31 27.49 7.92
N LYS A 159 -2.37 27.72 8.70
CA LYS A 159 -3.49 26.80 8.82
C LYS A 159 -4.46 27.02 7.67
N THR A 160 -5.09 25.95 7.26
CA THR A 160 -6.03 25.89 6.14
C THR A 160 -7.46 26.12 6.62
N LEU A 161 -7.78 25.76 7.87
CA LEU A 161 -9.09 26.06 8.47
C LEU A 161 -9.03 27.40 9.23
N LYS A 162 -10.06 28.23 9.07
CA LYS A 162 -10.19 29.51 9.80
C LYS A 162 -10.37 29.35 11.30
N GLN A 163 -10.87 28.20 11.71
CA GLN A 163 -11.17 27.89 13.10
C GLN A 163 -10.95 26.41 13.39
N ASP A 164 -10.73 26.11 14.66
CA ASP A 164 -10.44 24.78 15.17
C ASP A 164 -11.65 24.10 15.82
N ARG A 165 -12.77 24.82 16.00
CA ARG A 165 -13.98 24.32 16.67
C ARG A 165 -15.20 24.44 15.77
N PHE A 166 -15.99 23.36 15.71
CA PHE A 166 -17.19 23.29 14.89
C PHE A 166 -18.35 22.66 15.64
N LYS A 167 -19.56 23.17 15.39
CA LYS A 167 -20.80 22.60 15.90
C LYS A 167 -21.30 21.49 14.98
N VAL A 168 -21.52 20.30 15.51
CA VAL A 168 -22.05 19.15 14.79
C VAL A 168 -23.52 19.39 14.45
N THR A 169 -23.87 19.37 13.17
CA THR A 169 -25.23 19.66 12.68
C THR A 169 -25.94 18.46 12.07
N GLY A 170 -25.19 17.44 11.67
CA GLY A 170 -25.74 16.23 11.09
C GLY A 170 -24.66 15.20 10.76
N TYR A 171 -25.12 14.09 10.20
CA TYR A 171 -24.27 12.99 9.79
C TYR A 171 -24.47 12.64 8.32
N ILE A 172 -23.38 12.33 7.64
CA ILE A 172 -23.36 12.08 6.20
C ILE A 172 -22.71 10.74 5.85
N TYR A 173 -22.97 10.28 4.63
CA TYR A 173 -22.10 9.33 3.94
C TYR A 173 -21.52 9.98 2.69
N SER A 174 -20.22 9.80 2.48
CA SER A 174 -19.53 10.25 1.28
C SER A 174 -19.83 9.35 0.08
N GLY A 175 -19.87 9.95 -1.11
CA GLY A 175 -19.84 9.22 -2.37
C GLY A 175 -18.44 8.69 -2.72
N GLU A 176 -17.38 9.33 -2.25
CA GLU A 176 -15.98 8.97 -2.55
C GLU A 176 -15.43 7.95 -1.54
N ILE A 177 -15.78 8.10 -0.26
CA ILE A 177 -15.33 7.24 0.83
C ILE A 177 -16.47 6.32 1.24
N ILE A 178 -16.52 5.13 0.62
CA ILE A 178 -17.58 4.15 0.89
C ILE A 178 -17.21 3.10 1.93
N SER A 179 -15.94 3.01 2.33
CA SER A 179 -15.43 2.05 3.30
C SER A 179 -15.60 2.59 4.72
N ARG A 180 -16.00 1.71 5.65
CA ARG A 180 -16.05 1.99 7.10
C ARG A 180 -14.81 1.49 7.85
N THR A 181 -14.07 0.55 7.26
CA THR A 181 -12.91 -0.09 7.91
C THR A 181 -11.58 0.49 7.48
N ASN A 182 -11.49 0.94 6.22
CA ASN A 182 -10.31 1.58 5.65
C ASN A 182 -10.74 2.81 4.85
N MET A 183 -10.70 3.98 5.46
CA MET A 183 -11.08 5.26 4.86
C MET A 183 -9.92 5.94 4.11
N GLY A 184 -8.74 5.31 4.06
CA GLY A 184 -7.53 5.84 3.43
C GLY A 184 -6.49 6.36 4.44
N SER A 185 -5.32 6.72 3.92
CA SER A 185 -4.24 7.32 4.70
C SER A 185 -4.52 8.79 5.03
N SER A 186 -3.87 9.25 6.09
CA SER A 186 -3.93 10.61 6.62
C SER A 186 -2.52 11.18 6.74
N THR A 187 -2.33 12.47 6.45
CA THR A 187 -1.08 13.19 6.76
C THR A 187 -0.97 13.57 8.24
N GLU A 188 -2.08 13.43 8.99
CA GLU A 188 -2.19 13.75 10.41
C GLU A 188 -2.45 12.54 11.31
N GLY A 189 -2.26 12.74 12.62
CA GLY A 189 -2.56 11.77 13.70
C GLY A 189 -1.87 10.42 13.52
N SER A 190 -2.64 9.34 13.63
CA SER A 190 -2.14 7.95 13.50
C SER A 190 -1.68 7.53 12.09
N GLY A 191 -1.77 8.42 11.09
CA GLY A 191 -1.42 8.12 9.69
C GLY A 191 -2.54 7.46 8.88
N GLU A 192 -3.67 7.14 9.52
CA GLU A 192 -4.88 6.60 8.88
C GLU A 192 -6.09 7.47 9.21
N LEU A 193 -7.00 7.63 8.25
CA LEU A 193 -8.28 8.27 8.50
C LEU A 193 -9.17 7.40 9.38
N LYS A 194 -9.67 7.99 10.45
CA LYS A 194 -10.67 7.38 11.33
C LYS A 194 -12.07 7.90 11.04
N GLY A 195 -12.20 9.10 10.50
CA GLY A 195 -13.47 9.68 10.08
C GLY A 195 -13.31 10.67 8.93
N TYR A 196 -14.44 11.18 8.45
CA TYR A 196 -14.47 12.28 7.49
C TYR A 196 -15.62 13.22 7.81
N ALA A 197 -15.51 14.46 7.36
CA ALA A 197 -16.49 15.48 7.64
C ALA A 197 -16.56 16.51 6.53
N THR A 198 -17.68 17.23 6.50
CA THR A 198 -17.88 18.32 5.56
C THR A 198 -18.25 19.62 6.25
N VAL A 199 -17.71 20.72 5.73
CA VAL A 199 -17.96 22.11 6.17
C VAL A 199 -18.23 22.98 4.94
N LYS A 200 -18.73 24.20 5.13
CA LYS A 200 -18.89 25.14 4.01
C LYS A 200 -17.52 25.55 3.42
N PRO A 201 -17.42 25.83 2.11
CA PRO A 201 -16.16 26.26 1.49
C PRO A 201 -15.52 27.49 2.16
N ASN A 202 -16.31 28.43 2.68
CA ASN A 202 -15.79 29.62 3.37
C ASN A 202 -15.19 29.36 4.76
N ALA A 203 -15.28 28.14 5.29
CA ALA A 203 -14.56 27.74 6.50
C ALA A 203 -13.05 27.54 6.28
N PHE A 204 -12.61 27.45 5.02
CA PHE A 204 -11.21 27.36 4.63
C PHE A 204 -10.59 28.74 4.38
N ASP A 205 -9.34 28.90 4.77
CA ASP A 205 -8.46 30.05 4.51
C ASP A 205 -7.31 29.61 3.58
N SER A 206 -7.64 29.42 2.29
CA SER A 206 -6.66 28.98 1.29
C SER A 206 -6.92 29.64 -0.07
N ASP A 207 -5.85 30.15 -0.68
CA ASP A 207 -5.83 30.72 -2.03
C ASP A 207 -5.78 29.65 -3.14
N VAL A 208 -5.59 28.38 -2.76
CA VAL A 208 -5.50 27.22 -3.66
C VAL A 208 -6.51 26.15 -3.29
N TYR A 209 -7.02 25.42 -4.29
CA TYR A 209 -7.89 24.27 -4.06
C TYR A 209 -7.08 22.99 -3.88
N MET A 210 -7.59 21.98 -3.17
CA MET A 210 -6.83 20.75 -2.91
C MET A 210 -7.20 19.63 -3.88
N ALA A 211 -8.37 19.72 -4.50
CA ALA A 211 -8.85 18.76 -5.47
C ALA A 211 -9.64 19.43 -6.59
N ALA A 212 -9.50 18.93 -7.82
CA ALA A 212 -10.37 19.21 -8.95
C ALA A 212 -11.06 17.92 -9.38
N ARG A 213 -12.36 17.80 -9.12
CA ARG A 213 -13.20 16.64 -9.42
C ARG A 213 -13.89 16.84 -10.76
N MET A 214 -14.01 15.79 -11.57
CA MET A 214 -14.64 15.91 -12.88
C MET A 214 -15.32 14.62 -13.34
N ASN A 215 -16.38 14.79 -14.13
CA ASN A 215 -17.14 13.72 -14.79
C ASN A 215 -17.12 13.93 -16.30
N PHE A 216 -17.24 12.84 -17.07
CA PHE A 216 -17.20 12.85 -18.52
C PHE A 216 -18.52 12.42 -19.17
N LYS A 217 -18.79 12.94 -20.37
CA LYS A 217 -20.02 12.64 -21.12
C LYS A 217 -20.04 11.20 -21.64
N ASP A 218 -18.88 10.66 -22.01
CA ASP A 218 -18.75 9.33 -22.61
C ASP A 218 -18.62 8.19 -21.59
N THR A 219 -18.51 8.52 -20.30
CA THR A 219 -18.51 7.59 -19.17
C THR A 219 -19.90 7.42 -18.52
N ALA A 220 -20.77 8.43 -18.64
CA ALA A 220 -22.05 8.52 -17.91
C ALA A 220 -23.02 7.33 -18.08
N LYS A 221 -22.90 6.55 -19.16
CA LYS A 221 -23.75 5.36 -19.44
C LYS A 221 -23.01 4.03 -19.32
N LEU A 222 -21.74 4.06 -18.96
CA LEU A 222 -20.92 2.86 -18.81
C LEU A 222 -21.06 2.32 -17.38
N ASP A 223 -20.92 1.01 -17.22
CA ASP A 223 -20.78 0.41 -15.90
C ASP A 223 -19.42 0.84 -15.31
N PRO A 224 -19.39 1.50 -14.13
CA PRO A 224 -18.16 1.93 -13.45
C PRO A 224 -17.12 0.83 -13.18
N TYR A 225 -17.52 -0.43 -13.27
CA TYR A 225 -16.64 -1.59 -13.07
C TYR A 225 -16.30 -2.33 -14.36
N SER A 226 -16.80 -1.84 -15.51
CA SER A 226 -16.50 -2.42 -16.82
C SER A 226 -15.16 -1.96 -17.36
N LYS A 227 -14.52 -2.82 -18.15
CA LYS A 227 -13.29 -2.48 -18.87
C LYS A 227 -13.46 -1.29 -19.81
N ALA A 228 -14.64 -1.16 -20.44
CA ALA A 228 -14.94 -0.03 -21.31
C ALA A 228 -14.90 1.32 -20.56
N TYR A 229 -15.38 1.36 -19.31
CA TYR A 229 -15.26 2.55 -18.46
C TYR A 229 -13.78 2.79 -18.10
N GLU A 230 -13.05 1.76 -17.69
CA GLU A 230 -11.64 1.87 -17.31
C GLU A 230 -10.75 2.38 -18.46
N ASP A 231 -10.94 1.86 -19.68
CA ASP A 231 -10.21 2.30 -20.88
C ASP A 231 -10.48 3.78 -21.19
N LYS A 232 -11.72 4.24 -20.99
CA LYS A 232 -12.12 5.65 -21.16
C LYS A 232 -11.51 6.55 -20.11
N ILE A 233 -11.56 6.14 -18.85
CA ILE A 233 -10.91 6.84 -17.74
C ILE A 233 -9.41 6.96 -17.99
N GLN A 234 -8.74 5.88 -18.41
CA GLN A 234 -7.31 5.94 -18.69
C GLN A 234 -6.98 6.91 -19.84
N THR A 235 -7.80 6.93 -20.89
CA THR A 235 -7.65 7.91 -21.98
C THR A 235 -7.72 9.35 -21.45
N HIS A 236 -8.72 9.65 -20.62
CA HIS A 236 -8.89 10.98 -20.00
C HIS A 236 -7.76 11.32 -19.01
N LYS A 237 -7.23 10.33 -18.27
CA LYS A 237 -6.05 10.50 -17.41
C LYS A 237 -4.83 10.89 -18.23
N ASP A 238 -4.60 10.21 -19.36
CA ASP A 238 -3.46 10.49 -20.25
C ASP A 238 -3.58 11.89 -20.88
N GLU A 239 -4.80 12.34 -21.20
CA GLU A 239 -5.06 13.71 -21.68
C GLU A 239 -4.75 14.77 -20.61
N LEU A 240 -5.22 14.60 -19.37
CA LEU A 240 -4.86 15.49 -18.26
C LEU A 240 -3.36 15.48 -17.97
N GLY A 241 -2.74 14.29 -17.99
CA GLY A 241 -1.30 14.15 -17.78
C GLY A 241 -0.49 14.92 -18.82
N LYS A 242 -0.95 14.98 -20.08
CA LYS A 242 -0.35 15.82 -21.12
C LYS A 242 -0.55 17.31 -20.87
N LEU A 243 -1.74 17.74 -20.45
CA LEU A 243 -2.04 19.14 -20.16
C LEU A 243 -1.21 19.67 -18.97
N LEU A 244 -1.04 18.84 -17.93
CA LEU A 244 -0.33 19.21 -16.70
C LEU A 244 1.18 18.98 -16.76
N LYS A 245 1.72 18.43 -17.88
CA LYS A 245 3.11 17.97 -17.98
C LYS A 245 4.13 19.04 -17.58
N ASP A 246 3.95 20.27 -18.04
CA ASP A 246 4.91 21.37 -17.83
C ASP A 246 4.59 22.18 -16.55
N GLN A 247 3.45 21.88 -15.92
CA GLN A 247 2.93 22.66 -14.80
C GLN A 247 3.78 22.59 -13.52
N PRO A 248 4.42 21.44 -13.15
CA PRO A 248 5.36 21.40 -12.03
C PRO A 248 6.47 22.44 -12.13
N GLU A 249 7.08 22.62 -13.31
CA GLU A 249 8.16 23.58 -13.52
C GLU A 249 7.64 25.02 -13.50
N ILE A 250 6.47 25.27 -14.10
CA ILE A 250 5.83 26.60 -14.14
C ILE A 250 5.47 27.06 -12.73
N ARG A 251 4.80 26.21 -11.93
CA ARG A 251 4.41 26.53 -10.55
C ARG A 251 5.62 26.65 -9.64
N MET A 252 6.62 25.79 -9.80
CA MET A 252 7.91 25.92 -9.10
C MET A 252 8.55 27.29 -9.34
N LYS A 253 8.67 27.71 -10.60
CA LYS A 253 9.23 29.01 -10.96
C LYS A 253 8.41 30.17 -10.37
N SER A 254 7.09 30.09 -10.42
CA SER A 254 6.19 31.09 -9.83
C SER A 254 6.39 31.19 -8.31
N MET A 255 6.47 30.06 -7.62
CA MET A 255 6.68 29.99 -6.17
C MET A 255 8.06 30.52 -5.79
N THR A 256 9.12 30.12 -6.51
CA THR A 256 10.48 30.67 -6.34
C THR A 256 10.50 32.19 -6.52
N GLN A 257 9.82 32.72 -7.53
CA GLN A 257 9.75 34.17 -7.78
C GLN A 257 9.04 34.93 -6.65
N GLU A 258 7.94 34.38 -6.13
CA GLU A 258 7.21 34.99 -5.01
C GLU A 258 8.05 35.01 -3.73
N TYR A 259 8.71 33.91 -3.39
CA TYR A 259 9.61 33.86 -2.25
C TYR A 259 10.84 34.75 -2.42
N GLN A 260 11.41 34.81 -3.61
CA GLN A 260 12.52 35.74 -3.89
C GLN A 260 12.10 37.19 -3.71
N LYS A 261 10.88 37.55 -4.12
CA LYS A 261 10.33 38.89 -3.90
C LYS A 261 10.16 39.20 -2.41
N GLN A 262 9.72 38.23 -1.60
CA GLN A 262 9.67 38.38 -0.14
C GLN A 262 11.06 38.56 0.47
N ILE A 263 12.05 37.77 0.03
CA ILE A 263 13.46 37.90 0.44
C ILE A 263 14.00 39.29 0.11
N ASP A 264 13.77 39.78 -1.10
CA ASP A 264 14.24 41.10 -1.55
C ASP A 264 13.59 42.22 -0.74
N GLU A 265 12.29 42.11 -0.44
CA GLU A 265 11.58 43.07 0.40
C GLU A 265 12.09 43.08 1.84
N ARG A 266 12.29 41.90 2.45
CA ARG A 266 12.90 41.78 3.79
C ARG A 266 14.30 42.38 3.84
N ARG A 267 15.14 42.09 2.83
CA ARG A 267 16.48 42.69 2.71
C ARG A 267 16.42 44.22 2.61
N ARG A 268 15.46 44.78 1.89
CA ARG A 268 15.25 46.24 1.82
C ARG A 268 14.89 46.82 3.18
N GLN A 269 13.97 46.19 3.92
CA GLN A 269 13.56 46.65 5.26
C GLN A 269 14.71 46.62 6.27
N ILE A 270 15.55 45.57 6.23
CA ILE A 270 16.78 45.48 7.03
C ILE A 270 17.75 46.60 6.65
N ALA A 271 17.99 46.82 5.35
CA ALA A 271 18.90 47.85 4.86
C ALA A 271 18.45 49.27 5.24
N GLU A 272 17.15 49.55 5.16
CA GLU A 272 16.57 50.84 5.57
C GLU A 272 16.72 51.06 7.07
N SER A 273 16.46 50.04 7.90
CA SER A 273 16.63 50.11 9.36
C SER A 273 18.11 50.31 9.75
N LYS A 274 19.04 49.60 9.11
CA LYS A 274 20.49 49.81 9.28
C LYS A 274 20.94 51.21 8.84
N LYS A 275 20.34 51.77 7.79
CA LYS A 275 20.63 53.15 7.33
C LYS A 275 20.19 54.19 8.37
N LYS A 276 18.95 54.09 8.87
CA LYS A 276 18.43 55.00 9.92
C LYS A 276 19.32 55.02 11.16
N LEU A 277 19.83 53.87 11.60
CA LEU A 277 20.75 53.77 12.73
C LEU A 277 22.09 54.47 12.46
N ARG A 278 22.66 54.30 11.26
CA ARG A 278 23.90 54.97 10.85
C ARG A 278 23.76 56.49 10.79
N ASP A 279 22.64 56.99 10.28
CA ASP A 279 22.41 58.44 10.15
C ASP A 279 22.35 59.11 11.54
N VAL A 280 21.70 58.49 12.53
CA VAL A 280 21.65 58.98 13.92
C VAL A 280 23.03 58.87 14.61
N GLN A 281 23.77 57.79 14.34
CA GLN A 281 25.15 57.62 14.85
C GLN A 281 26.11 58.69 14.31
N HIS A 282 25.97 59.08 13.03
CA HIS A 282 26.75 60.17 12.45
C HIS A 282 26.45 61.51 13.13
N GLN A 283 25.17 61.86 13.31
CA GLN A 283 24.77 63.09 14.00
C GLN A 283 25.28 63.17 15.46
N LEU A 284 25.32 62.03 16.17
CA LEU A 284 25.92 61.95 17.51
C LEU A 284 27.44 62.17 17.48
N THR A 285 28.11 61.68 16.45
CA THR A 285 29.56 61.82 16.28
C THR A 285 29.93 63.28 15.98
N ASP A 286 29.18 63.94 15.10
CA ASP A 286 29.37 65.36 14.76
C ASP A 286 29.16 66.27 15.99
N ALA A 287 28.11 66.00 16.79
CA ALA A 287 27.85 66.73 18.03
C ALA A 287 28.97 66.56 19.08
N LYS A 288 29.60 65.38 19.11
CA LYS A 288 30.73 65.10 20.00
C LYS A 288 32.00 65.85 19.59
N GLU A 289 32.29 65.91 18.29
CA GLU A 289 33.46 66.60 17.75
C GLU A 289 33.35 68.12 18.01
N LYS A 290 32.17 68.70 17.84
CA LYS A 290 31.87 70.10 18.18
C LYS A 290 32.15 70.40 19.65
N LEU A 291 31.72 69.54 20.57
CA LEU A 291 31.95 69.70 22.02
C LEU A 291 33.44 69.67 22.40
N GLU A 292 34.23 68.76 21.80
CA GLU A 292 35.66 68.66 22.09
C GLU A 292 36.45 69.86 21.54
N ASN A 293 36.07 70.38 20.37
CA ASN A 293 36.67 71.60 19.81
C ASN A 293 36.42 72.83 20.71
N THR A 294 35.21 73.00 21.25
CA THR A 294 34.88 74.11 22.17
C THR A 294 35.65 74.02 23.49
N LYS A 295 35.91 72.81 24.02
CA LYS A 295 36.75 72.62 25.21
C LYS A 295 38.21 73.02 24.99
N SER A 296 38.77 72.72 23.81
CA SER A 296 40.15 73.06 23.48
C SER A 296 40.36 74.58 23.39
N GLN A 297 39.40 75.32 22.82
CA GLN A 297 39.45 76.78 22.68
C GLN A 297 39.42 77.52 24.03
N LEU A 298 38.68 76.99 25.01
CA LEU A 298 38.58 77.58 26.35
C LEU A 298 39.91 77.49 27.14
N ALA A 299 40.64 76.38 26.97
CA ALA A 299 41.93 76.17 27.63
C ALA A 299 43.05 77.10 27.12
N GLU A 300 42.97 77.53 25.85
CA GLU A 300 43.92 78.46 25.24
C GLU A 300 43.71 79.90 25.75
N ASN A 301 42.45 80.33 25.90
CA ASN A 301 42.09 81.65 26.44
C ASN A 301 42.47 81.84 27.92
N GLU A 302 42.48 80.77 28.73
CA GLU A 302 42.98 80.80 30.12
C GLU A 302 44.51 80.94 30.21
N GLY A 303 45.23 80.64 29.12
CA GLY A 303 46.70 80.72 29.05
C GLY A 303 47.25 82.16 29.06
N GLU A 304 46.76 83.01 28.16
CA GLU A 304 47.36 84.34 27.89
C GLU A 304 47.22 85.30 29.08
N LEU A 305 46.06 85.30 29.73
CA LEU A 305 45.75 86.11 30.91
C LEU A 305 46.74 85.91 32.06
N ASN A 306 47.28 84.70 32.20
CA ASN A 306 48.27 84.35 33.23
C ASN A 306 49.67 84.95 32.95
N GLY A 307 49.99 85.33 31.71
CA GLY A 307 51.26 85.94 31.32
C GLY A 307 51.35 87.44 31.64
N LYS A 308 50.25 88.18 31.50
CA LYS A 308 50.20 89.65 31.69
C LYS A 308 50.31 90.08 33.16
N VAL A 309 49.83 89.25 34.09
CA VAL A 309 49.84 89.52 35.54
C VAL A 309 51.24 89.40 36.17
N ALA A 310 52.17 88.69 35.53
CA ALA A 310 53.49 88.45 36.08
C ALA A 310 54.36 89.72 36.20
N ALA A 311 54.35 90.59 35.17
CA ALA A 311 55.32 91.69 35.05
C ALA A 311 55.13 92.81 36.09
N ALA A 312 53.89 93.13 36.44
CA ALA A 312 53.54 94.29 37.27
C ALA A 312 54.06 94.19 38.72
N SER A 313 54.34 92.97 39.22
CA SER A 313 54.70 92.72 40.62
C SER A 313 56.09 93.20 41.02
N GLY A 314 56.98 93.51 40.06
CA GLY A 314 58.37 93.91 40.34
C GLY A 314 58.57 95.34 40.83
N LYS A 315 57.62 96.26 40.56
CA LYS A 315 57.85 97.70 40.79
C LYS A 315 57.61 98.15 42.24
N ILE A 316 56.67 97.53 42.95
CA ILE A 316 56.05 98.10 44.16
C ILE A 316 56.82 97.78 45.47
N LEU A 317 57.85 96.92 45.42
CA LEU A 317 58.56 96.44 46.62
C LEU A 317 59.27 97.56 47.41
N ASN A 318 59.67 98.66 46.77
CA ASN A 318 60.44 99.76 47.37
C ASN A 318 59.58 100.74 48.21
N GLY A 319 58.42 100.30 48.71
CA GLY A 319 57.38 101.10 49.40
C GLY A 319 57.73 101.69 50.79
N LYS A 320 59.01 101.99 51.03
CA LYS A 320 59.59 102.80 52.11
C LYS A 320 59.43 102.39 53.58
N ASN A 321 60.47 102.73 54.35
CA ASN A 321 60.59 103.17 55.75
C ASN A 321 59.62 102.75 56.90
N GLN A 322 58.69 101.80 56.76
CA GLN A 322 57.83 101.33 57.87
C GLN A 322 58.57 100.39 58.87
N VAL A 323 59.81 100.72 59.21
CA VAL A 323 60.78 99.94 60.02
C VAL A 323 60.26 99.55 61.40
N ALA A 324 59.30 100.31 61.96
CA ALA A 324 58.68 99.99 63.25
C ALA A 324 57.92 98.66 63.24
N SER A 325 57.25 98.31 62.13
CA SER A 325 56.54 97.02 61.98
C SER A 325 57.52 95.85 61.89
N ALA A 326 58.62 96.05 61.14
CA ALA A 326 59.62 95.03 60.85
C ALA A 326 60.24 94.39 62.09
N LYS A 327 60.43 95.16 63.17
CA LYS A 327 60.95 94.65 64.45
C LYS A 327 59.97 93.72 65.19
N SER A 328 58.69 93.71 64.81
CA SER A 328 57.67 92.77 65.29
C SER A 328 57.43 91.59 64.34
N SER A 329 57.58 91.77 63.02
CA SER A 329 57.40 90.72 62.00
C SER A 329 58.18 89.43 62.30
N LEU A 330 59.41 89.59 62.81
CA LEU A 330 60.40 88.52 62.96
C LEU A 330 59.98 87.42 63.96
N LYS A 331 59.36 87.81 65.07
CA LYS A 331 58.97 86.89 66.17
C LYS A 331 57.82 85.98 65.76
N THR A 332 56.88 86.47 64.96
CA THR A 332 55.73 85.70 64.46
C THR A 332 56.13 84.73 63.35
N ALA A 333 57.03 85.14 62.46
CA ALA A 333 57.47 84.36 61.30
C ALA A 333 58.16 83.04 61.68
N GLN A 334 58.88 82.98 62.81
CA GLN A 334 59.54 81.77 63.31
C GLN A 334 58.55 80.65 63.69
N SER A 335 57.39 80.99 64.26
CA SER A 335 56.37 80.01 64.69
C SER A 335 55.60 79.41 63.51
N GLN A 336 55.29 80.21 62.48
CA GLN A 336 54.58 79.74 61.28
C GLN A 336 55.44 78.81 60.40
N LEU A 337 56.77 79.00 60.36
CA LEU A 337 57.68 78.13 59.60
C LEU A 337 57.71 76.69 60.14
N LYS A 338 57.66 76.51 61.47
CA LYS A 338 57.62 75.18 62.11
C LYS A 338 56.35 74.41 61.78
N LYS A 339 55.19 75.09 61.70
CA LYS A 339 53.91 74.49 61.26
C LYS A 339 53.94 74.12 59.77
N GLY A 340 54.46 75.00 58.92
CA GLY A 340 54.60 74.72 57.48
C GLY A 340 55.49 73.52 57.17
N LYS A 341 56.56 73.29 57.95
CA LYS A 341 57.45 72.12 57.76
C LYS A 341 56.74 70.79 58.06
N LYS A 342 55.86 70.74 59.07
CA LYS A 342 55.05 69.55 59.37
C LYS A 342 54.06 69.24 58.24
N GLN A 343 53.37 70.26 57.71
CA GLN A 343 52.41 70.11 56.61
C GLN A 343 53.07 69.70 55.28
N LEU A 344 54.31 70.12 55.04
CA LEU A 344 55.10 69.68 53.88
C LEU A 344 55.49 68.20 54.00
N ASN A 345 55.90 67.76 55.18
CA ASN A 345 56.26 66.36 55.42
C ASN A 345 55.03 65.43 55.32
N SER A 346 53.87 65.83 55.83
CA SER A 346 52.63 65.05 55.66
C SER A 346 52.20 64.97 54.19
N GLY A 347 52.35 66.06 53.42
CA GLY A 347 52.07 66.05 51.98
C GLY A 347 52.98 65.09 51.19
N LYS A 348 54.24 64.90 51.61
CA LYS A 348 55.15 63.93 50.98
C LYS A 348 54.71 62.48 51.23
N VAL A 349 54.26 62.17 52.45
CA VAL A 349 53.74 60.84 52.81
C VAL A 349 52.49 60.52 52.01
N SER A 350 51.52 61.45 51.91
CA SER A 350 50.30 61.23 51.13
C SER A 350 50.54 61.04 49.63
N VAL A 351 51.58 61.65 49.05
CA VAL A 351 51.98 61.39 47.64
C VAL A 351 52.60 60.00 47.47
N SER A 352 53.37 59.53 48.46
CA SER A 352 53.93 58.17 48.45
C SER A 352 52.82 57.12 48.53
N GLU A 353 51.93 57.23 49.51
CA GLU A 353 50.84 56.26 49.75
C GLU A 353 49.87 56.19 48.55
N SER A 354 49.50 57.34 47.99
CA SER A 354 48.66 57.37 46.78
C SER A 354 49.39 56.89 45.52
N GLY A 355 50.73 56.98 45.49
CA GLY A 355 51.57 56.45 44.42
C GLY A 355 51.64 54.93 44.45
N ASP A 356 51.85 54.34 45.62
CA ASP A 356 51.87 52.89 45.82
C ASP A 356 50.51 52.26 45.47
N GLN A 357 49.41 52.93 45.84
CA GLN A 357 48.06 52.48 45.51
C GLN A 357 47.71 52.62 44.02
N LEU A 358 48.27 53.61 43.32
CA LEU A 358 48.15 53.74 41.87
C LEU A 358 48.89 52.60 41.14
N GLU A 359 50.09 52.24 41.59
CA GLU A 359 50.88 51.17 40.96
C GLU A 359 50.23 49.79 41.15
N MET A 360 49.65 49.51 42.32
CA MET A 360 48.88 48.29 42.56
C MET A 360 47.66 48.17 41.62
N VAL A 361 46.88 49.25 41.45
CA VAL A 361 45.71 49.24 40.57
C VAL A 361 46.11 49.19 39.08
N ARG A 362 47.28 49.75 38.73
CA ARG A 362 47.87 49.62 37.39
C ARG A 362 48.19 48.16 37.06
N GLN A 363 48.76 47.40 38.00
CA GLN A 363 49.01 45.96 37.83
C GLN A 363 47.70 45.17 37.65
N GLN A 364 46.65 45.50 38.41
CA GLN A 364 45.32 44.88 38.26
C GLN A 364 44.69 45.16 36.89
N LEU A 365 44.83 46.39 36.37
CA LEU A 365 44.38 46.74 35.02
C LEU A 365 45.15 45.97 33.93
N GLN A 366 46.46 45.77 34.13
CA GLN A 366 47.27 45.00 33.20
C GLN A 366 46.89 43.51 33.19
N SER A 367 46.65 42.90 34.35
CA SER A 367 46.13 41.52 34.45
C SER A 367 44.78 41.38 33.75
N ALA A 368 43.83 42.27 34.06
CA ALA A 368 42.50 42.24 33.45
C ALA A 368 42.53 42.43 31.93
N LYS A 369 43.57 43.09 31.39
CA LYS A 369 43.78 43.19 29.94
C LYS A 369 44.27 41.86 29.33
N VAL A 370 45.21 41.18 29.99
CA VAL A 370 45.71 39.87 29.53
C VAL A 370 44.56 38.85 29.49
N ASP A 371 43.73 38.81 30.53
CA ASP A 371 42.57 37.90 30.59
C ASP A 371 41.55 38.19 29.49
N LEU A 372 41.28 39.47 29.20
CA LEU A 372 40.40 39.89 28.10
C LEU A 372 40.97 39.51 26.72
N ASP A 373 42.27 39.71 26.52
CA ASP A 373 42.93 39.40 25.25
C ASP A 373 42.97 37.86 25.00
N GLN A 374 43.08 37.05 26.06
CA GLN A 374 42.95 35.58 25.99
C GLN A 374 41.53 35.16 25.61
N ALA A 375 40.50 35.65 26.32
CA ALA A 375 39.09 35.33 26.01
C ALA A 375 38.69 35.76 24.59
N ASN A 376 39.23 36.89 24.10
CA ASN A 376 39.02 37.34 22.72
C ASN A 376 39.64 36.38 21.69
N SER A 377 40.81 35.80 21.99
CA SER A 377 41.50 34.87 21.09
C SER A 377 40.72 33.56 20.94
N GLU A 378 40.15 33.05 22.02
CA GLU A 378 39.31 31.84 22.01
C GLU A 378 37.98 32.07 21.26
N LEU A 379 37.37 33.25 21.44
CA LEU A 379 36.15 33.65 20.73
C LEU A 379 36.34 33.77 19.21
N GLN A 380 37.53 34.18 18.74
CA GLN A 380 37.81 34.34 17.30
C GLN A 380 37.95 33.02 16.54
N VAL A 381 38.34 31.93 17.20
CA VAL A 381 38.57 30.62 16.56
C VAL A 381 37.25 29.83 16.43
N ALA A 382 36.31 30.03 17.34
CA ALA A 382 35.06 29.28 17.40
C ALA A 382 34.20 29.33 16.10
N PRO A 383 34.02 30.48 15.42
CA PRO A 383 33.27 30.55 14.17
C PRO A 383 33.82 29.67 13.04
N GLU A 384 35.15 29.56 12.91
CA GLU A 384 35.78 28.71 11.89
C GLU A 384 35.50 27.23 12.15
N THR A 385 35.54 26.80 13.41
CA THR A 385 35.23 25.40 13.78
C THR A 385 33.76 25.05 13.57
N ILE A 386 32.84 25.98 13.81
CA ILE A 386 31.41 25.83 13.52
C ILE A 386 31.19 25.74 12.00
N ALA A 387 31.85 26.59 11.22
CA ALA A 387 31.77 26.55 9.76
C ALA A 387 32.26 25.21 9.18
N GLN A 388 33.35 24.65 9.71
CA GLN A 388 33.86 23.34 9.32
C GLN A 388 32.87 22.21 9.65
N ALA A 389 32.26 22.22 10.84
CA ALA A 389 31.23 21.25 11.22
C ALA A 389 30.01 21.33 10.28
N LYS A 390 29.53 22.55 9.97
CA LYS A 390 28.43 22.77 8.99
C LYS A 390 28.80 22.28 7.59
N GLN A 391 30.06 22.41 7.18
CA GLN A 391 30.54 21.91 5.89
C GLN A 391 30.58 20.37 5.84
N GLN A 392 30.96 19.69 6.93
CA GLN A 392 30.89 18.23 7.05
C GLN A 392 29.46 17.71 6.95
N ILE A 393 28.52 18.33 7.67
CA ILE A 393 27.08 18.01 7.60
C ILE A 393 26.58 18.15 6.15
N LYS A 394 26.92 19.25 5.48
CA LYS A 394 26.54 19.48 4.08
C LYS A 394 27.11 18.42 3.13
N ALA A 395 28.33 17.96 3.35
CA ALA A 395 28.94 16.89 2.57
C ALA A 395 28.22 15.55 2.82
N ARG A 396 27.84 15.22 4.07
CA ARG A 396 27.11 14.00 4.39
C ARG A 396 25.69 14.00 3.82
N TYR A 397 24.99 15.13 3.83
CA TYR A 397 23.70 15.29 3.13
C TYR A 397 23.80 15.07 1.62
N ARG A 398 24.84 15.59 0.96
CA ARG A 398 25.07 15.32 -0.48
C ARG A 398 25.26 13.83 -0.75
N LYS A 399 26.07 13.15 0.07
CA LYS A 399 26.30 11.71 -0.06
C LYS A 399 25.03 10.89 0.17
N LEU A 400 24.21 11.29 1.15
CA LEU A 400 22.91 10.68 1.41
C LEU A 400 21.98 10.81 0.19
N ALA A 401 21.92 11.99 -0.41
CA ALA A 401 21.12 12.23 -1.62
C ALA A 401 21.62 11.42 -2.82
N GLU A 402 22.93 11.31 -3.02
CA GLU A 402 23.54 10.44 -4.05
C GLU A 402 23.12 8.97 -3.84
N ASN A 403 23.24 8.45 -2.62
CA ASN A 403 22.87 7.07 -2.31
C ASN A 403 21.37 6.82 -2.48
N GLN A 404 20.52 7.80 -2.14
CA GLN A 404 19.07 7.73 -2.37
C GLN A 404 18.72 7.69 -3.86
N ASN A 405 19.38 8.50 -4.67
CA ASN A 405 19.20 8.47 -6.13
C ASN A 405 19.67 7.14 -6.73
N GLN A 406 20.79 6.61 -6.26
CA GLN A 406 21.28 5.30 -6.68
C GLN A 406 20.31 4.18 -6.28
N MET A 407 19.68 4.27 -5.10
CA MET A 407 18.62 3.34 -4.69
C MET A 407 17.41 3.40 -5.63
N LEU A 408 16.96 4.60 -6.00
CA LEU A 408 15.85 4.79 -6.94
C LEU A 408 16.14 4.18 -8.31
N ASP A 409 17.36 4.35 -8.82
CA ASP A 409 17.78 3.74 -10.09
C ASP A 409 17.79 2.21 -10.01
N LEU A 410 18.38 1.64 -8.94
CA LEU A 410 18.36 0.19 -8.70
C LEU A 410 16.93 -0.35 -8.55
N GLN A 411 16.03 0.37 -7.89
CA GLN A 411 14.60 0.00 -7.81
C GLN A 411 13.93 -0.01 -9.19
N GLY A 412 14.26 0.96 -10.05
CA GLY A 412 13.79 1.00 -11.43
C GLY A 412 14.27 -0.20 -12.24
N GLN A 413 15.57 -0.51 -12.16
CA GLN A 413 16.16 -1.70 -12.81
C GLN A 413 15.53 -3.01 -12.29
N ASN A 414 15.25 -3.09 -10.98
CA ASN A 414 14.61 -4.24 -10.34
C ASN A 414 13.21 -4.47 -10.92
N ALA A 415 12.38 -3.42 -10.97
CA ALA A 415 11.02 -3.51 -11.49
C ALA A 415 10.98 -3.91 -12.98
N LEU A 416 11.92 -3.40 -13.78
CA LEU A 416 12.05 -3.79 -15.19
C LEU A 416 12.42 -5.28 -15.34
N LEU A 417 13.35 -5.76 -14.52
CA LEU A 417 13.79 -7.15 -14.53
C LEU A 417 12.70 -8.10 -14.02
N GLU A 418 11.94 -7.72 -12.99
CA GLU A 418 10.78 -8.50 -12.50
C GLU A 418 9.68 -8.64 -13.57
N ASN A 419 9.44 -7.59 -14.36
CA ASN A 419 8.51 -7.66 -15.49
C ASN A 419 9.03 -8.63 -16.57
N GLU A 420 10.32 -8.55 -16.90
CA GLU A 420 10.93 -9.45 -17.89
C GLU A 420 10.93 -10.91 -17.41
N LEU A 421 11.18 -11.16 -16.12
CA LEU A 421 11.01 -12.47 -15.49
C LEU A 421 9.58 -12.99 -15.61
N GLY A 422 8.57 -12.12 -15.45
CA GLY A 422 7.17 -12.47 -15.66
C GLY A 422 6.91 -12.96 -17.09
N LYS A 423 7.50 -12.30 -18.11
CA LYS A 423 7.39 -12.74 -19.52
C LYS A 423 8.12 -14.05 -19.77
N GLN A 424 9.35 -14.19 -19.27
CA GLN A 424 10.15 -15.41 -19.42
C GLN A 424 9.49 -16.60 -18.73
N GLN A 425 8.88 -16.41 -17.56
CA GLN A 425 8.11 -17.42 -16.85
C GLN A 425 6.87 -17.86 -17.65
N ALA A 426 6.16 -16.90 -18.25
CA ALA A 426 5.02 -17.20 -19.11
C ALA A 426 5.44 -17.96 -20.38
N GLU A 427 6.58 -17.62 -20.98
CA GLU A 427 7.13 -18.35 -22.13
C GLU A 427 7.53 -19.78 -21.74
N TYR A 428 8.24 -19.95 -20.62
CA TYR A 428 8.61 -21.27 -20.09
C TYR A 428 7.37 -22.14 -19.89
N SER A 429 6.35 -21.64 -19.15
CA SER A 429 5.11 -22.39 -18.90
C SER A 429 4.30 -22.67 -20.17
N ARG A 430 4.41 -21.83 -21.20
CA ARG A 430 3.80 -22.10 -22.51
C ARG A 430 4.51 -23.25 -23.21
N ARG A 431 5.84 -23.23 -23.26
CA ARG A 431 6.66 -24.27 -23.91
C ARG A 431 6.56 -25.61 -23.18
N GLU A 432 6.48 -25.59 -21.85
CA GLU A 432 6.28 -26.79 -21.03
C GLU A 432 4.99 -27.53 -21.44
N LYS A 433 3.89 -26.79 -21.57
CA LYS A 433 2.61 -27.34 -22.06
C LYS A 433 2.69 -27.86 -23.50
N GLU A 434 3.43 -27.18 -24.36
CA GLU A 434 3.63 -27.62 -25.75
C GLU A 434 4.42 -28.93 -25.80
N VAL A 435 5.46 -29.07 -24.96
CA VAL A 435 6.20 -30.34 -24.81
C VAL A 435 5.30 -31.46 -24.31
N GLU A 436 4.45 -31.21 -23.30
CA GLU A 436 3.47 -32.20 -22.82
C GLU A 436 2.48 -32.61 -23.92
N HIS A 437 1.99 -31.64 -24.69
CA HIS A 437 1.08 -31.86 -25.80
C HIS A 437 1.73 -32.71 -26.92
N LEU A 438 2.91 -32.30 -27.40
CA LEU A 438 3.67 -33.01 -28.42
C LEU A 438 4.09 -34.41 -27.96
N GLN A 439 4.41 -34.58 -26.68
CA GLN A 439 4.70 -35.90 -26.09
C GLN A 439 3.47 -36.81 -26.16
N SER A 440 2.29 -36.30 -25.81
CA SER A 440 1.03 -37.06 -25.92
C SER A 440 0.68 -37.43 -27.37
N GLU A 441 0.91 -36.52 -28.33
CA GLU A 441 0.71 -36.82 -29.76
C GLU A 441 1.68 -37.90 -30.24
N TYR A 442 2.97 -37.78 -29.91
CA TYR A 442 4.00 -38.76 -30.23
C TYR A 442 3.65 -40.14 -29.66
N ASP A 443 3.30 -40.23 -28.37
CA ASP A 443 2.93 -41.49 -27.71
C ASP A 443 1.70 -42.16 -28.38
N THR A 444 0.77 -41.35 -28.89
CA THR A 444 -0.40 -41.84 -29.64
C THR A 444 0.01 -42.41 -31.00
N LEU A 445 0.84 -41.68 -31.75
CA LEU A 445 1.34 -42.13 -33.06
C LEU A 445 2.21 -43.39 -32.95
N VAL A 446 3.00 -43.52 -31.87
CA VAL A 446 3.76 -44.73 -31.59
C VAL A 446 2.83 -45.93 -31.38
N LYS A 447 1.73 -45.77 -30.63
CA LYS A 447 0.74 -46.85 -30.45
C LYS A 447 0.07 -47.24 -31.77
N ASP A 448 -0.24 -46.28 -32.63
CA ASP A 448 -0.81 -46.55 -33.95
C ASP A 448 0.19 -47.32 -34.83
N TRP A 449 1.47 -46.93 -34.80
CA TRP A 449 2.54 -47.65 -35.48
C TRP A 449 2.69 -49.08 -34.94
N GLU A 450 2.71 -49.28 -33.61
CA GLU A 450 2.76 -50.61 -32.99
C GLU A 450 1.58 -51.50 -33.41
N GLN A 451 0.37 -50.93 -33.47
CA GLN A 451 -0.81 -51.66 -33.95
C GLN A 451 -0.70 -52.05 -35.43
N ALA A 452 -0.27 -51.12 -36.28
CA ALA A 452 -0.07 -51.39 -37.71
C ALA A 452 1.01 -52.46 -37.92
N LEU A 453 2.11 -52.39 -37.16
CA LEU A 453 3.18 -53.38 -37.19
C LEU A 453 2.70 -54.77 -36.76
N LYS A 454 1.86 -54.84 -35.72
CA LYS A 454 1.24 -56.09 -35.26
C LYS A 454 0.39 -56.72 -36.35
N GLN A 455 -0.50 -55.95 -36.99
CA GLN A 455 -1.36 -56.45 -38.07
C GLN A 455 -0.54 -56.95 -39.27
N LEU A 456 0.52 -56.21 -39.63
CA LEU A 456 1.45 -56.59 -40.69
C LEU A 456 2.16 -57.91 -40.36
N ASN A 457 2.67 -58.07 -39.14
CA ASN A 457 3.36 -59.28 -38.72
C ASN A 457 2.40 -60.49 -38.70
N GLU A 458 1.18 -60.33 -38.22
CA GLU A 458 0.14 -61.38 -38.29
C GLU A 458 -0.19 -61.77 -39.74
N ALA A 459 -0.25 -60.79 -40.66
CA ALA A 459 -0.47 -61.05 -42.09
C ALA A 459 0.72 -61.78 -42.73
N LYS A 460 1.97 -61.41 -42.38
CA LYS A 460 3.18 -62.10 -42.85
C LYS A 460 3.20 -63.56 -42.41
N VAL A 461 2.90 -63.84 -41.14
CA VAL A 461 2.80 -65.22 -40.63
C VAL A 461 1.74 -66.03 -41.38
N LYS A 462 0.56 -65.44 -41.65
CA LYS A 462 -0.50 -66.10 -42.45
C LYS A 462 -0.06 -66.38 -43.89
N HIS A 463 0.62 -65.42 -44.51
CA HIS A 463 1.18 -65.61 -45.85
C HIS A 463 2.23 -66.71 -45.87
N ASP A 464 3.16 -66.73 -44.93
CA ASP A 464 4.19 -67.77 -44.85
C ASP A 464 3.58 -69.17 -44.65
N THR A 465 2.52 -69.25 -43.83
CA THR A 465 1.75 -70.48 -43.64
C THR A 465 1.05 -70.92 -44.93
N ALA A 466 0.34 -70.02 -45.60
CA ALA A 466 -0.37 -70.31 -46.85
C ALA A 466 0.60 -70.67 -47.99
N LYS A 467 1.77 -70.01 -48.04
CA LYS A 467 2.86 -70.31 -48.97
C LYS A 467 3.42 -71.71 -48.73
N ALA A 468 3.65 -72.11 -47.48
CA ALA A 468 4.09 -73.45 -47.15
C ALA A 468 3.07 -74.52 -47.59
N THR A 469 1.77 -74.27 -47.37
CA THR A 469 0.69 -75.14 -47.87
C THR A 469 0.66 -75.20 -49.40
N PHE A 470 0.78 -74.06 -50.08
CA PHE A 470 0.88 -74.01 -51.54
C PHE A 470 2.05 -74.85 -52.05
N VAL A 471 3.25 -74.70 -51.50
CA VAL A 471 4.44 -75.49 -51.88
C VAL A 471 4.18 -76.99 -51.68
N GLN A 472 3.51 -77.38 -50.60
CA GLN A 472 3.16 -78.77 -50.36
C GLN A 472 2.19 -79.32 -51.43
N GLN A 473 1.17 -78.55 -51.81
CA GLN A 473 0.20 -78.97 -52.83
C GLN A 473 0.80 -78.93 -54.25
N ASP A 474 1.70 -77.98 -54.53
CA ASP A 474 2.42 -77.89 -55.80
C ASP A 474 3.32 -79.11 -56.01
N ASN A 475 4.06 -79.53 -54.98
CA ASN A 475 4.84 -80.77 -55.01
C ASN A 475 3.95 -82.00 -55.29
N LYS A 476 2.75 -82.08 -54.68
CA LYS A 476 1.79 -83.17 -54.95
C LYS A 476 1.23 -83.11 -56.39
N LYS A 477 0.96 -81.90 -56.90
CA LYS A 477 0.54 -81.69 -58.29
C LYS A 477 1.59 -82.24 -59.25
N THR A 478 2.86 -81.89 -59.03
CA THR A 478 4.00 -82.42 -59.79
C THR A 478 4.11 -83.94 -59.67
N GLU A 479 3.83 -84.53 -58.51
CA GLU A 479 3.80 -86.00 -58.35
C GLU A 479 2.70 -86.66 -59.20
N TYR A 480 1.48 -86.11 -59.21
CA TYR A 480 0.39 -86.57 -60.08
C TYR A 480 0.76 -86.45 -61.56
N GLU A 481 1.29 -85.30 -61.99
CA GLU A 481 1.75 -85.07 -63.37
C GLU A 481 2.82 -86.10 -63.80
N ASN A 482 3.80 -86.36 -62.93
CA ASN A 482 4.84 -87.36 -63.17
C ASN A 482 4.29 -88.79 -63.23
N ARG A 483 3.26 -89.12 -62.45
CA ARG A 483 2.59 -90.44 -62.50
C ARG A 483 1.73 -90.59 -63.75
N LEU A 484 0.98 -89.55 -64.13
CA LEU A 484 0.19 -89.51 -65.37
C LEU A 484 1.08 -89.64 -66.60
N ASN A 485 2.18 -88.90 -66.68
CA ASN A 485 3.14 -88.98 -67.79
C ASN A 485 3.78 -90.38 -67.90
N ARG A 486 4.07 -91.03 -66.76
CA ARG A 486 4.56 -92.43 -66.74
C ARG A 486 3.53 -93.40 -67.29
N LEU A 487 2.26 -93.29 -66.86
CA LEU A 487 1.17 -94.12 -67.37
C LEU A 487 0.93 -93.87 -68.87
N LEU A 488 0.94 -92.62 -69.32
CA LEU A 488 0.80 -92.26 -70.73
C LEU A 488 1.89 -92.90 -71.60
N SER A 489 3.16 -92.81 -71.14
CA SER A 489 4.29 -93.45 -71.80
C SER A 489 4.18 -94.99 -71.84
N GLN A 490 3.64 -95.62 -70.79
CA GLN A 490 3.37 -97.06 -70.75
C GLN A 490 2.23 -97.48 -71.70
N ILE A 491 1.19 -96.66 -71.84
CA ILE A 491 0.07 -96.87 -72.78
C ILE A 491 0.56 -96.78 -74.24
N ASP A 492 1.43 -95.82 -74.54
CA ASP A 492 1.97 -95.60 -75.88
C ASP A 492 2.91 -96.73 -76.34
N THR A 493 3.62 -97.36 -75.39
CA THR A 493 4.62 -98.41 -75.66
C THR A 493 4.06 -99.84 -75.58
N THR A 494 2.84 -100.03 -75.09
CA THR A 494 2.19 -101.34 -74.95
C THR A 494 1.34 -101.68 -76.18
N GLU A 495 1.57 -102.86 -76.76
CA GLU A 495 0.74 -103.45 -77.83
C GLU A 495 -0.42 -104.32 -77.28
N ASP A 496 -0.20 -104.97 -76.14
CA ASP A 496 -1.14 -105.84 -75.40
C ASP A 496 -2.51 -105.14 -75.19
N PRO A 497 -3.59 -105.55 -75.89
CA PRO A 497 -4.83 -104.76 -75.94
C PRO A 497 -5.58 -104.70 -74.61
N ASP A 498 -5.64 -105.81 -73.87
CA ASP A 498 -6.34 -105.90 -72.59
C ASP A 498 -5.58 -105.12 -71.51
N LYS A 499 -4.24 -105.18 -71.52
CA LYS A 499 -3.38 -104.41 -70.61
C LYS A 499 -3.35 -102.93 -70.97
N LYS A 500 -3.45 -102.58 -72.25
CA LYS A 500 -3.60 -101.19 -72.72
C LYS A 500 -4.90 -100.57 -72.24
N LYS A 501 -5.99 -101.36 -72.22
CA LYS A 501 -7.28 -100.94 -71.63
C LYS A 501 -7.18 -100.74 -70.11
N GLU A 502 -6.55 -101.68 -69.39
CA GLU A 502 -6.33 -101.55 -67.94
C GLU A 502 -5.49 -100.32 -67.57
N LEU A 503 -4.38 -100.07 -68.28
CA LEU A 503 -3.56 -98.88 -68.08
C LEU A 503 -4.31 -97.58 -68.41
N LYS A 504 -5.19 -97.63 -69.43
CA LYS A 504 -6.05 -96.48 -69.78
C LYS A 504 -7.11 -96.22 -68.72
N ASP A 505 -7.74 -97.24 -68.15
CA ASP A 505 -8.69 -97.09 -67.04
C ASP A 505 -7.99 -96.53 -65.79
N GLN A 506 -6.75 -96.99 -65.49
CA GLN A 506 -5.92 -96.43 -64.42
C GLN A 506 -5.52 -94.97 -64.68
N TYR A 507 -5.19 -94.63 -65.93
CA TYR A 507 -4.90 -93.26 -66.35
C TYR A 507 -6.12 -92.36 -66.20
N ASP A 508 -7.29 -92.78 -66.68
CA ASP A 508 -8.53 -91.99 -66.62
C ASP A 508 -8.98 -91.79 -65.15
N GLN A 509 -8.84 -92.82 -64.31
CA GLN A 509 -9.09 -92.71 -62.87
C GLN A 509 -8.12 -91.74 -62.17
N LEU A 510 -6.82 -91.82 -62.47
CA LEU A 510 -5.81 -90.92 -61.90
C LEU A 510 -5.96 -89.49 -62.44
N SER A 511 -6.35 -89.33 -63.71
CA SER A 511 -6.61 -88.04 -64.37
C SER A 511 -7.82 -87.35 -63.72
N GLN A 512 -8.88 -88.10 -63.43
CA GLN A 512 -10.03 -87.58 -62.69
C GLN A 512 -9.65 -87.16 -61.26
N GLN A 513 -8.81 -87.93 -60.56
CA GLN A 513 -8.27 -87.56 -59.25
C GLN A 513 -7.40 -86.29 -59.33
N TYR A 514 -6.54 -86.18 -60.33
CA TYR A 514 -5.73 -84.99 -60.60
C TYR A 514 -6.59 -83.76 -60.84
N HIS A 515 -7.57 -83.83 -61.75
CA HIS A 515 -8.46 -82.71 -62.02
C HIS A 515 -9.29 -82.29 -60.81
N THR A 516 -9.74 -83.26 -60.00
CA THR A 516 -10.47 -82.98 -58.74
C THR A 516 -9.56 -82.32 -57.69
N PHE A 517 -8.32 -82.80 -57.56
CA PHE A 517 -7.31 -82.22 -56.68
C PHE A 517 -6.91 -80.81 -57.10
N VAL A 518 -6.71 -80.58 -58.40
CA VAL A 518 -6.35 -79.26 -58.94
C VAL A 518 -7.46 -78.25 -58.71
N ALA A 519 -8.68 -78.59 -59.10
CA ALA A 519 -9.86 -77.70 -58.95
C ALA A 519 -10.29 -77.51 -57.49
N GLY A 520 -9.84 -78.38 -56.58
CA GLY A 520 -10.11 -78.32 -55.14
C GLY A 520 -8.92 -77.76 -54.36
N ASP A 521 -8.04 -78.65 -53.92
CA ASP A 521 -7.00 -78.38 -52.92
C ASP A 521 -5.88 -77.46 -53.44
N TYR A 522 -5.45 -77.62 -54.70
CA TYR A 522 -4.36 -76.79 -55.27
C TYR A 522 -4.83 -75.36 -55.54
N ASP A 523 -5.94 -75.17 -56.26
CA ASP A 523 -6.48 -73.84 -56.54
C ASP A 523 -6.89 -73.10 -55.26
N ALA A 524 -7.41 -73.82 -54.25
CA ALA A 524 -7.66 -73.25 -52.94
C ALA A 524 -6.37 -72.76 -52.26
N ALA A 525 -5.27 -73.51 -52.37
CA ALA A 525 -3.97 -73.12 -51.81
C ALA A 525 -3.34 -71.92 -52.54
N VAL A 526 -3.43 -71.86 -53.88
CA VAL A 526 -3.01 -70.69 -54.68
C VAL A 526 -3.78 -69.45 -54.25
N LYS A 527 -5.11 -69.55 -54.20
CA LYS A 527 -5.99 -68.44 -53.81
C LYS A 527 -5.72 -67.97 -52.37
N ALA A 528 -5.49 -68.91 -51.45
CA ALA A 528 -5.16 -68.58 -50.06
C ALA A 528 -3.81 -67.85 -49.93
N ARG A 529 -2.77 -68.28 -50.67
CA ARG A 529 -1.46 -67.61 -50.72
C ARG A 529 -1.60 -66.19 -51.27
N ASP A 530 -2.26 -66.03 -52.43
CA ASP A 530 -2.36 -64.74 -53.11
C ASP A 530 -3.19 -63.73 -52.31
N LEU A 531 -4.27 -64.20 -51.66
CA LEU A 531 -5.06 -63.36 -50.76
C LEU A 531 -4.25 -62.92 -49.52
N ALA A 532 -3.42 -63.81 -48.97
CA ALA A 532 -2.56 -63.49 -47.84
C ALA A 532 -1.42 -62.54 -48.23
N LEU A 533 -0.83 -62.69 -49.43
CA LEU A 533 0.19 -61.80 -49.97
C LEU A 533 -0.39 -60.41 -50.23
N ALA A 534 -1.55 -60.32 -50.88
CA ALA A 534 -2.25 -59.05 -51.11
C ALA A 534 -2.55 -58.32 -49.79
N LYS A 535 -2.80 -59.06 -48.69
CA LYS A 535 -2.99 -58.46 -47.37
C LYS A 535 -1.69 -57.92 -46.77
N VAL A 536 -0.54 -58.54 -47.03
CA VAL A 536 0.79 -58.01 -46.65
C VAL A 536 1.09 -56.74 -47.44
N ASP A 537 0.87 -56.75 -48.75
CA ASP A 537 1.11 -55.60 -49.64
C ASP A 537 0.20 -54.40 -49.30
N GLU A 538 -1.01 -54.65 -48.79
CA GLU A 538 -1.90 -53.59 -48.29
C GLU A 538 -1.43 -52.98 -46.96
N LEU A 539 -0.88 -53.80 -46.06
CA LEU A 539 -0.57 -53.39 -44.68
C LEU A 539 0.85 -52.82 -44.52
N GLN A 540 1.80 -53.23 -45.37
CA GLN A 540 3.19 -52.75 -45.34
C GLN A 540 3.29 -51.22 -45.47
N PRO A 541 2.73 -50.55 -46.50
CA PRO A 541 2.81 -49.10 -46.63
C PRO A 541 2.07 -48.35 -45.50
N LYS A 542 1.04 -48.95 -44.91
CA LYS A 542 0.32 -48.37 -43.75
C LYS A 542 1.21 -48.34 -42.50
N ALA A 543 1.98 -49.40 -42.26
CA ALA A 543 2.92 -49.46 -41.15
C ALA A 543 4.09 -48.48 -41.34
N ASP A 544 4.61 -48.37 -42.56
CA ASP A 544 5.70 -47.44 -42.88
C ASP A 544 5.26 -45.97 -42.75
N GLN A 545 4.05 -45.63 -43.22
CA GLN A 545 3.47 -44.30 -43.06
C GLN A 545 3.19 -43.95 -41.59
N ALA A 546 2.72 -44.91 -40.78
CA ALA A 546 2.51 -44.69 -39.36
C ALA A 546 3.83 -44.40 -38.62
N LYS A 547 4.92 -45.09 -39.00
CA LYS A 547 6.26 -44.86 -38.47
C LYS A 547 6.79 -43.48 -38.81
N GLU A 548 6.68 -43.07 -40.07
CA GLU A 548 7.16 -41.76 -40.53
C GLU A 548 6.46 -40.60 -39.80
N ARG A 549 5.16 -40.72 -39.54
CA ARG A 549 4.42 -39.74 -38.72
C ARG A 549 4.94 -39.67 -37.29
N ALA A 550 5.22 -40.82 -36.67
CA ALA A 550 5.79 -40.87 -35.32
C ALA A 550 7.21 -40.26 -35.28
N ASP A 551 8.06 -40.58 -36.25
CA ASP A 551 9.43 -40.05 -36.35
C ASP A 551 9.46 -38.54 -36.61
N SER A 552 8.55 -38.02 -37.46
CA SER A 552 8.37 -36.58 -37.69
C SER A 552 7.98 -35.87 -36.39
N LYS A 553 6.99 -36.40 -35.67
CA LYS A 553 6.52 -35.81 -34.41
C LYS A 553 7.58 -35.86 -33.30
N ASN A 554 8.39 -36.92 -33.25
CA ASN A 554 9.53 -37.02 -32.34
C ASN A 554 10.59 -35.93 -32.60
N SER A 555 10.77 -35.55 -33.86
CA SER A 555 11.71 -34.49 -34.24
C SER A 555 11.22 -33.11 -33.77
N GLU A 556 9.92 -32.82 -33.96
CA GLU A 556 9.28 -31.62 -33.41
C GLU A 556 9.38 -31.57 -31.86
N LEU A 557 9.09 -32.68 -31.19
CA LEU A 557 9.20 -32.81 -29.74
C LEU A 557 10.62 -32.55 -29.22
N LYS A 558 11.65 -33.07 -29.91
CA LYS A 558 13.06 -32.80 -29.57
C LYS A 558 13.42 -31.33 -29.71
N GLN A 559 12.96 -30.68 -30.77
CA GLN A 559 13.20 -29.27 -31.00
C GLN A 559 12.56 -28.43 -29.89
N GLU A 560 11.30 -28.70 -29.54
CA GLU A 560 10.61 -27.92 -28.50
C GLU A 560 11.21 -28.17 -27.11
N LYS A 561 11.66 -29.40 -26.80
CA LYS A 561 12.40 -29.69 -25.56
C LYS A 561 13.71 -28.89 -25.46
N SER A 562 14.41 -28.68 -26.58
CA SER A 562 15.59 -27.81 -26.61
C SER A 562 15.22 -26.36 -26.34
N SER A 563 14.16 -25.84 -26.97
CA SER A 563 13.71 -24.47 -26.73
C SER A 563 13.17 -24.24 -25.32
N LEU A 564 12.56 -25.25 -24.69
CA LEU A 564 12.17 -25.20 -23.27
C LEU A 564 13.40 -25.10 -22.37
N GLN A 565 14.48 -25.82 -22.68
CA GLN A 565 15.75 -25.71 -21.96
C GLN A 565 16.35 -24.30 -22.10
N ASP A 566 16.37 -23.74 -23.30
CA ASP A 566 16.87 -22.37 -23.54
C ASP A 566 16.07 -21.33 -22.74
N ALA A 567 14.73 -21.48 -22.68
CA ALA A 567 13.86 -20.63 -21.87
C ALA A 567 14.13 -20.78 -20.37
N SER A 568 14.38 -22.01 -19.89
CA SER A 568 14.79 -22.26 -18.50
C SER A 568 16.11 -21.59 -18.16
N ASP A 569 17.10 -21.66 -19.05
CA ASP A 569 18.42 -21.08 -18.83
C ASP A 569 18.39 -19.55 -18.89
N ALA A 570 17.52 -18.97 -19.73
CA ALA A 570 17.24 -17.53 -19.72
C ALA A 570 16.62 -17.08 -18.38
N LEU A 571 15.60 -17.79 -17.89
CA LEU A 571 14.95 -17.52 -16.61
C LEU A 571 15.94 -17.59 -15.44
N ASN A 572 16.79 -18.61 -15.41
CA ASN A 572 17.82 -18.78 -14.39
C ASN A 572 18.83 -17.62 -14.38
N ARG A 573 19.28 -17.16 -15.55
CA ARG A 573 20.18 -16.01 -15.67
C ARG A 573 19.54 -14.72 -15.14
N SER A 574 18.28 -14.45 -15.51
CA SER A 574 17.54 -13.29 -15.01
C SER A 574 17.33 -13.34 -13.49
N ASN A 575 17.03 -14.52 -12.94
CA ASN A 575 16.89 -14.71 -11.48
C ASN A 575 18.20 -14.45 -10.72
N THR A 576 19.34 -14.91 -11.26
CA THR A 576 20.66 -14.59 -10.68
C THR A 576 20.91 -13.08 -10.70
N HIS A 577 20.64 -12.41 -11.82
CA HIS A 577 20.81 -10.97 -11.92
C HIS A 577 19.89 -10.19 -10.96
N LEU A 578 18.66 -10.67 -10.76
CA LEU A 578 17.73 -10.10 -9.78
C LEU A 578 18.28 -10.19 -8.36
N GLN A 579 18.94 -11.30 -8.03
CA GLN A 579 19.59 -11.47 -6.74
C GLN A 579 20.77 -10.52 -6.55
N GLU A 580 21.65 -10.39 -7.55
CA GLU A 580 22.75 -9.42 -7.55
C GLU A 580 22.26 -7.99 -7.33
N LEU A 581 21.18 -7.62 -8.01
CA LEU A 581 20.58 -6.29 -7.90
C LEU A 581 20.02 -6.04 -6.49
N ARG A 582 19.36 -7.04 -5.90
CA ARG A 582 18.87 -6.99 -4.50
C ARG A 582 20.02 -6.88 -3.50
N ASP A 583 21.14 -7.54 -3.74
CA ASP A 583 22.34 -7.43 -2.89
C ASP A 583 22.95 -6.02 -2.98
N GLN A 584 23.02 -5.42 -4.17
CA GLN A 584 23.44 -4.03 -4.35
C GLN A 584 22.52 -3.05 -3.62
N MET A 585 21.20 -3.26 -3.72
CA MET A 585 20.22 -2.46 -2.98
C MET A 585 20.44 -2.57 -1.46
N ASN A 586 20.68 -3.78 -0.94
CA ASN A 586 20.97 -3.97 0.48
C ASN A 586 22.24 -3.21 0.92
N GLN A 587 23.29 -3.23 0.09
CA GLN A 587 24.53 -2.49 0.36
C GLN A 587 24.31 -0.97 0.38
N ILE A 588 23.58 -0.42 -0.60
CA ILE A 588 23.24 1.01 -0.62
C ILE A 588 22.35 1.39 0.55
N ASN A 589 21.40 0.53 0.93
CA ASN A 589 20.56 0.76 2.09
C ASN A 589 21.39 0.86 3.38
N GLN A 590 22.40 -0.01 3.55
CA GLN A 590 23.32 0.07 4.68
C GLN A 590 24.09 1.39 4.67
N GLN A 591 24.62 1.82 3.53
CA GLN A 591 25.31 3.11 3.41
C GLN A 591 24.39 4.31 3.73
N ILE A 592 23.10 4.23 3.40
CA ILE A 592 22.10 5.23 3.78
C ILE A 592 21.92 5.26 5.30
N GLN A 593 21.84 4.11 5.97
CA GLN A 593 21.71 4.05 7.43
C GLN A 593 22.97 4.58 8.13
N ASP A 594 24.15 4.19 7.66
CA ASP A 594 25.43 4.67 8.21
C ASP A 594 25.58 6.19 8.02
N ALA A 595 25.18 6.72 6.86
CA ALA A 595 25.17 8.15 6.60
C ALA A 595 24.20 8.91 7.52
N LYS A 596 23.01 8.35 7.79
CA LYS A 596 22.05 8.92 8.76
C LYS A 596 22.61 8.92 10.19
N ALA A 597 23.19 7.81 10.63
CA ALA A 597 23.76 7.70 11.96
C ALA A 597 24.92 8.68 12.17
N GLY A 598 25.81 8.80 11.19
CA GLY A 598 26.89 9.79 11.23
C GLY A 598 26.41 11.25 11.11
N LEU A 599 25.21 11.50 10.58
CA LEU A 599 24.60 12.83 10.53
C LEU A 599 24.17 13.28 11.93
N VAL A 600 23.56 12.37 12.69
CA VAL A 600 23.20 12.61 14.09
C VAL A 600 24.44 12.95 14.92
N GLN A 601 25.55 12.23 14.70
CA GLN A 601 26.82 12.52 15.38
C GLN A 601 27.39 13.89 15.00
N ASP A 602 27.37 14.25 13.72
CA ASP A 602 27.86 15.56 13.26
C ASP A 602 26.98 16.71 13.80
N GLU A 603 25.66 16.53 13.87
CA GLU A 603 24.72 17.49 14.45
C GLU A 603 24.93 17.68 15.96
N GLU A 604 25.19 16.59 16.70
CA GLU A 604 25.56 16.65 18.11
C GLU A 604 26.88 17.38 18.32
N GLN A 605 27.86 17.14 17.44
CA GLN A 605 29.15 17.82 17.49
C GLN A 605 29.03 19.31 17.16
N LEU A 606 28.17 19.69 16.20
CA LEU A 606 27.84 21.08 15.90
C LEU A 606 27.19 21.77 17.11
N SER A 607 26.19 21.14 17.73
CA SER A 607 25.53 21.66 18.93
C SER A 607 26.52 21.92 20.07
N LYS A 608 27.45 20.98 20.29
CA LYS A 608 28.53 21.17 21.27
C LYS A 608 29.44 22.36 20.93
N LYS A 609 29.81 22.54 19.67
CA LYS A 609 30.64 23.66 19.21
C LYS A 609 29.91 25.01 19.33
N GLU A 610 28.61 25.03 19.09
CA GLU A 610 27.77 26.22 19.28
C GLU A 610 27.64 26.57 20.78
N ALA A 611 27.55 25.57 21.67
CA ALA A 611 27.59 25.78 23.12
C ALA A 611 28.95 26.33 23.59
N GLU A 612 30.07 25.79 23.08
CA GLU A 612 31.43 26.29 23.35
C GLU A 612 31.58 27.77 22.92
N TYR A 613 31.01 28.16 21.77
CA TYR A 613 30.99 29.56 21.32
C TYR A 613 30.22 30.48 22.28
N GLN A 614 29.05 30.05 22.77
CA GLN A 614 28.25 30.84 23.70
C GLN A 614 28.97 31.05 25.04
N GLU A 615 29.67 30.03 25.54
CA GLU A 615 30.46 30.15 26.76
C GLU A 615 31.65 31.09 26.56
N ALA A 616 32.39 30.97 25.45
CA ALA A 616 33.49 31.89 25.11
C ALA A 616 33.01 33.35 24.98
N LEU A 617 31.82 33.57 24.40
CA LEU A 617 31.21 34.90 24.29
C LEU A 617 30.87 35.49 25.67
N LYS A 618 30.39 34.66 26.58
CA LYS A 618 30.09 35.05 27.97
C LYS A 618 31.37 35.42 28.73
N GLU A 619 32.44 34.63 28.61
CA GLU A 619 33.74 34.94 29.22
C GLU A 619 34.35 36.23 28.68
N TYR A 620 34.29 36.46 27.37
CA TYR A 620 34.72 37.70 26.74
C TYR A 620 33.96 38.93 27.29
N ASN A 621 32.63 38.82 27.42
CA ASN A 621 31.79 39.89 27.97
C ASN A 621 32.12 40.17 29.45
N GLN A 622 32.39 39.13 30.26
CA GLN A 622 32.87 39.27 31.63
C GLN A 622 34.27 39.92 31.69
N GLY A 623 35.16 39.57 30.76
CA GLY A 623 36.47 40.19 30.60
C GLY A 623 36.37 41.68 30.34
N ILE A 624 35.46 42.11 29.45
CA ILE A 624 35.19 43.53 29.16
C ILE A 624 34.74 44.27 30.43
N ALA A 625 33.81 43.69 31.19
CA ALA A 625 33.30 44.30 32.41
C ALA A 625 34.41 44.49 33.45
N THR A 626 35.25 43.46 33.64
CA THR A 626 36.38 43.45 34.57
C THR A 626 37.46 44.46 34.17
N TYR A 627 37.84 44.49 32.88
CA TYR A 627 38.79 45.47 32.35
C TYR A 627 38.30 46.91 32.54
N ASN A 628 37.03 47.18 32.24
CA ASN A 628 36.42 48.50 32.42
C ASN A 628 36.37 48.93 33.89
N GLN A 629 36.12 48.00 34.81
CA GLN A 629 36.16 48.26 36.25
C GLN A 629 37.58 48.59 36.72
N SER A 630 38.58 47.79 36.35
CA SER A 630 39.99 48.07 36.67
C SER A 630 40.45 49.39 36.08
N LYS A 631 39.97 49.75 34.89
CA LYS A 631 40.26 51.03 34.23
C LYS A 631 39.69 52.22 35.01
N ARG A 632 38.46 52.12 35.50
CA ARG A 632 37.86 53.14 36.39
C ARG A 632 38.67 53.30 37.69
N ASN A 633 39.04 52.19 38.32
CA ASN A 633 39.84 52.22 39.55
C ASN A 633 41.20 52.91 39.31
N TYR A 634 41.86 52.62 38.18
CA TYR A 634 43.13 53.25 37.81
C TYR A 634 43.00 54.77 37.70
N TYR A 635 41.97 55.28 37.02
CA TYR A 635 41.76 56.72 36.90
C TYR A 635 41.40 57.39 38.24
N ASN A 636 40.66 56.70 39.11
CA ASN A 636 40.36 57.20 40.45
C ASN A 636 41.64 57.31 41.29
N SER A 637 42.48 56.29 41.31
CA SER A 637 43.79 56.32 42.00
C SER A 637 44.72 57.38 41.41
N LEU A 638 44.70 57.56 40.08
CA LEU A 638 45.49 58.60 39.39
C LEU A 638 45.04 60.01 39.79
N SER A 639 43.72 60.23 39.91
CA SER A 639 43.13 61.49 40.37
C SER A 639 43.50 61.78 41.83
N ALA A 640 43.45 60.77 42.70
CA ALA A 640 43.86 60.89 44.10
C ALA A 640 45.34 61.25 44.24
N TRP A 641 46.21 60.60 43.47
CA TRP A 641 47.64 60.91 43.40
C TRP A 641 47.89 62.34 42.88
N LYS A 642 47.23 62.76 41.79
CA LYS A 642 47.32 64.14 41.28
C LYS A 642 46.90 65.16 42.33
N THR A 643 45.82 64.89 43.05
CA THR A 643 45.33 65.75 44.14
C THR A 643 46.35 65.83 45.27
N ALA A 644 46.97 64.71 45.65
CA ALA A 644 48.05 64.69 46.64
C ALA A 644 49.26 65.51 46.18
N VAL A 645 49.63 65.44 44.90
CA VAL A 645 50.72 66.23 44.29
C VAL A 645 50.39 67.73 44.29
N VAL A 646 49.17 68.12 43.90
CA VAL A 646 48.71 69.51 43.94
C VAL A 646 48.72 70.04 45.38
N SER A 647 48.27 69.24 46.35
CA SER A 647 48.30 69.59 47.77
C SER A 647 49.73 69.74 48.29
N LEU A 648 50.64 68.84 47.91
CA LEU A 648 52.07 68.94 48.21
C LEU A 648 52.68 70.21 47.59
N ASN A 649 52.33 70.55 46.35
CA ASN A 649 52.78 71.77 45.67
C ASN A 649 52.24 73.04 46.35
N LYS A 650 50.99 73.04 46.79
CA LYS A 650 50.39 74.12 47.59
C LYS A 650 51.09 74.27 48.95
N ASN A 651 51.36 73.16 49.64
CA ASN A 651 52.10 73.14 50.91
C ASN A 651 53.57 73.54 50.73
N SER A 652 54.18 73.21 49.60
CA SER A 652 55.52 73.64 49.18
C SER A 652 55.56 75.13 48.88
N ALA A 653 54.59 75.66 48.14
CA ALA A 653 54.43 77.09 47.90
C ALA A 653 54.17 77.86 49.21
N GLN A 654 53.37 77.30 50.13
CA GLN A 654 53.11 77.88 51.44
C GLN A 654 54.34 77.80 52.36
N TYR A 655 55.10 76.71 52.34
CA TYR A 655 56.39 76.58 53.05
C TYR A 655 57.43 77.56 52.49
N LYS A 656 57.54 77.69 51.17
CA LYS A 656 58.37 78.72 50.50
C LYS A 656 57.91 80.14 50.87
N LYS A 657 56.60 80.41 50.93
CA LYS A 657 56.04 81.67 51.46
C LYS A 657 56.41 81.89 52.93
N ASN A 658 56.43 80.86 53.78
CA ASN A 658 56.84 80.97 55.18
C ASN A 658 58.35 81.15 55.36
N VAL A 659 59.17 80.52 54.51
CA VAL A 659 60.63 80.74 54.41
C VAL A 659 60.91 82.17 53.95
N ASN A 660 60.19 82.65 52.93
CA ASN A 660 60.27 84.02 52.45
C ASN A 660 59.79 85.00 53.52
N ARG A 661 58.72 84.72 54.28
CA ARG A 661 58.27 85.54 55.44
C ARG A 661 59.33 85.65 56.53
N LEU A 662 60.08 84.59 56.81
CA LEU A 662 61.23 84.62 57.74
C LEU A 662 62.37 85.47 57.19
N ARG A 663 62.71 85.30 55.91
CA ARG A 663 63.80 86.00 55.21
C ARG A 663 63.50 87.49 55.00
N GLN A 664 62.25 87.81 54.66
CA GLN A 664 61.72 89.17 54.56
C GLN A 664 61.71 89.83 55.93
N ALA A 665 61.19 89.18 56.99
CA ALA A 665 61.16 89.77 58.32
C ALA A 665 62.53 90.08 58.94
N GLN A 666 63.63 89.63 58.32
CA GLN A 666 64.98 90.16 58.56
C GLN A 666 65.18 91.47 57.78
N ALA A 667 65.20 91.42 56.44
CA ALA A 667 65.51 92.56 55.57
C ALA A 667 64.44 93.69 55.58
N GLU A 668 63.24 93.45 56.11
CA GLU A 668 62.17 94.46 56.26
C GLU A 668 62.57 95.60 57.24
N LEU A 669 63.60 95.35 58.06
CA LEU A 669 64.28 96.28 58.96
C LEU A 669 65.10 97.35 58.23
N GLU A 670 65.46 97.09 56.98
CA GLU A 670 66.78 97.41 56.43
C GLU A 670 66.68 97.85 54.96
N SER A 671 66.10 97.02 54.10
CA SER A 671 65.79 97.28 52.68
C SER A 671 64.59 98.24 52.54
N ARG A 672 64.73 99.46 53.05
CA ARG A 672 63.61 100.38 53.32
C ARG A 672 63.80 101.82 52.81
N GLY A 673 64.92 102.13 52.18
CA GLY A 673 65.37 103.49 51.85
C GLY A 673 64.41 104.42 51.09
N GLU A 674 64.57 104.55 49.77
CA GLU A 674 64.21 105.80 49.06
C GLU A 674 62.99 105.68 48.14
N ASP A 675 63.04 104.74 47.20
CA ASP A 675 62.40 104.87 45.87
C ASP A 675 60.95 104.36 45.79
N LEU A 676 60.09 104.91 46.65
CA LEU A 676 58.63 104.79 46.61
C LEU A 676 58.01 105.34 45.30
N ALA A 677 58.70 106.25 44.62
CA ALA A 677 58.08 107.27 43.78
C ALA A 677 57.76 106.87 42.32
N LYS A 678 58.27 105.73 41.84
CA LYS A 678 58.23 105.34 40.41
C LYS A 678 57.35 104.11 40.13
N ALA A 679 56.63 103.61 41.13
CA ALA A 679 56.11 102.25 41.13
C ALA A 679 54.60 102.08 40.83
N GLN A 680 53.79 103.11 41.06
CA GLN A 680 52.34 102.94 41.25
C GLN A 680 51.50 103.13 39.97
N ASN A 681 52.04 103.79 38.95
CA ASN A 681 51.26 104.38 37.85
C ASN A 681 50.81 103.39 36.75
N GLN A 682 51.39 102.18 36.69
CA GLN A 682 51.22 101.25 35.56
C GLN A 682 50.80 99.86 36.06
N MET A 683 49.49 99.66 36.24
CA MET A 683 48.89 98.34 36.52
C MET A 683 47.37 98.29 36.23
N GLY A 684 46.66 99.41 36.34
CA GLY A 684 45.19 99.43 36.36
C GLY A 684 44.47 99.18 35.03
N SER A 685 45.12 99.32 33.86
CA SER A 685 44.40 99.25 32.57
C SER A 685 44.35 97.87 31.92
N GLU A 686 45.05 96.85 32.43
CA GLU A 686 45.15 95.53 31.76
C GLU A 686 44.24 94.43 32.33
N LYS A 687 43.59 94.65 33.48
CA LYS A 687 42.75 93.62 34.12
C LYS A 687 41.30 93.58 33.61
N ALA A 688 40.78 94.69 33.09
CA ALA A 688 39.36 94.81 32.73
C ALA A 688 38.96 94.11 31.41
N GLY A 689 39.90 93.88 30.48
CA GLY A 689 39.59 93.28 29.17
C GLY A 689 39.61 91.74 29.13
N GLY A 690 40.26 91.08 30.09
CA GLY A 690 40.43 89.61 30.09
C GLY A 690 39.28 88.83 30.73
N GLU A 691 38.45 89.47 31.57
CA GLU A 691 37.33 88.82 32.26
C GLU A 691 36.06 88.73 31.37
N GLU A 692 35.93 89.57 30.33
CA GLU A 692 34.80 89.57 29.39
C GLU A 692 34.91 88.40 28.38
N GLN A 693 36.11 88.12 27.86
CA GLN A 693 36.36 87.05 26.87
C GLN A 693 36.21 85.62 27.43
N LEU A 694 36.37 85.43 28.74
CA LEU A 694 36.16 84.12 29.40
C LEU A 694 34.68 83.82 29.66
N THR A 695 33.80 84.82 29.57
CA THR A 695 32.36 84.65 29.85
C THR A 695 31.61 84.12 28.61
N ASP A 696 31.93 84.64 27.42
CA ASP A 696 31.33 84.18 26.16
C ASP A 696 31.73 82.74 25.79
N ALA A 697 32.99 82.38 25.98
CA ALA A 697 33.51 81.03 25.73
C ALA A 697 32.89 79.95 26.66
N ARG A 698 32.42 80.34 27.86
CA ARG A 698 31.73 79.43 28.78
C ARG A 698 30.28 79.16 28.37
N LYS A 699 29.63 80.13 27.72
CA LYS A 699 28.26 80.00 27.22
C LYS A 699 28.18 79.08 26.00
N GLU A 700 29.15 79.16 25.10
CA GLU A 700 29.26 78.28 23.91
C GLU A 700 29.54 76.81 24.28
N LEU A 701 30.27 76.57 25.37
CA LEU A 701 30.45 75.22 25.94
C LEU A 701 29.14 74.63 26.47
N GLU A 702 28.30 75.46 27.11
CA GLU A 702 27.01 75.01 27.64
C GLU A 702 26.03 74.59 26.51
N ASP A 703 26.01 75.33 25.40
CA ASP A 703 25.13 75.05 24.26
C ASP A 703 25.55 73.79 23.50
N SER A 704 26.85 73.57 23.30
CA SER A 704 27.39 72.34 22.68
C SER A 704 27.21 71.08 23.54
N GLU A 705 27.28 71.22 24.87
CA GLU A 705 27.00 70.12 25.82
C GLU A 705 25.52 69.71 25.76
N LYS A 706 24.59 70.68 25.70
CA LYS A 706 23.13 70.41 25.54
C LYS A 706 22.82 69.67 24.23
N GLU A 707 23.42 70.09 23.12
CA GLU A 707 23.24 69.45 21.80
C GLU A 707 23.73 67.99 21.81
N TYR A 708 24.90 67.71 22.40
CA TYR A 708 25.43 66.36 22.54
C TYR A 708 24.55 65.45 23.42
N GLN A 709 24.01 65.98 24.53
CA GLN A 709 23.09 65.24 25.40
C GLN A 709 21.77 64.88 24.67
N GLN A 710 21.21 65.82 23.90
CA GLN A 710 19.99 65.58 23.11
C GLN A 710 20.20 64.49 22.04
N ARG A 711 21.31 64.54 21.29
CA ARG A 711 21.65 63.51 20.29
C ARG A 711 21.97 62.15 20.91
N THR A 712 22.50 62.14 22.14
CA THR A 712 22.74 60.90 22.89
C THR A 712 21.42 60.25 23.30
N GLN A 713 20.44 61.02 23.79
CA GLN A 713 19.10 60.51 24.10
C GLN A 713 18.38 59.99 22.85
N GLU A 714 18.40 60.74 21.75
CA GLU A 714 17.77 60.31 20.48
C GLU A 714 18.35 58.99 19.94
N PHE A 715 19.68 58.80 20.06
CA PHE A 715 20.33 57.55 19.70
C PHE A 715 19.96 56.39 20.64
N GLN A 716 19.88 56.64 21.96
CA GLN A 716 19.50 55.62 22.93
C GLN A 716 18.04 55.18 22.79
N GLU A 717 17.13 56.08 22.42
CA GLU A 717 15.71 55.76 22.18
C GLU A 717 15.49 54.97 20.88
N LYS A 718 16.11 55.38 19.77
CA LYS A 718 15.86 54.76 18.45
C LYS A 718 16.60 53.44 18.21
N LYS A 719 17.68 53.18 18.95
CA LYS A 719 18.50 51.98 18.82
C LYS A 719 17.74 50.66 19.10
N PRO A 720 17.06 50.48 20.25
CA PRO A 720 16.39 49.21 20.57
C PRO A 720 15.30 48.84 19.54
N ASP A 721 14.51 49.81 19.08
CA ASP A 721 13.46 49.59 18.08
C ASP A 721 14.06 49.17 16.73
N ALA A 722 15.11 49.85 16.27
CA ALA A 722 15.80 49.50 15.04
C ALA A 722 16.47 48.12 15.11
N GLU A 723 17.08 47.77 16.24
CA GLU A 723 17.66 46.44 16.47
C GLU A 723 16.59 45.34 16.55
N GLN A 724 15.42 45.62 17.12
CA GLN A 724 14.29 44.68 17.14
C GLN A 724 13.78 44.40 15.72
N VAL A 725 13.53 45.44 14.91
CA VAL A 725 13.08 45.28 13.53
C VAL A 725 14.12 44.51 12.71
N ILE A 726 15.41 44.79 12.88
CA ILE A 726 16.49 44.06 12.21
C ILE A 726 16.44 42.57 12.60
N ARG A 727 16.37 42.24 13.89
CA ARG A 727 16.29 40.84 14.36
C ARG A 727 15.06 40.11 13.80
N GLU A 728 13.87 40.71 13.92
CA GLU A 728 12.62 40.09 13.44
C GLU A 728 12.63 39.86 11.92
N GLN A 729 13.21 40.78 11.15
CA GLN A 729 13.31 40.61 9.70
C GLN A 729 14.44 39.65 9.31
N GLU A 730 15.54 39.57 10.07
CA GLU A 730 16.61 38.60 9.86
C GLU A 730 16.15 37.16 10.15
N GLU A 731 15.37 36.95 11.23
CA GLU A 731 14.74 35.65 11.55
C GLU A 731 13.78 35.22 10.43
N LYS A 732 12.82 36.09 10.06
CA LYS A 732 11.89 35.80 8.97
C LYS A 732 12.58 35.63 7.62
N LEU A 733 13.71 36.30 7.40
CA LEU A 733 14.52 36.13 6.18
C LEU A 733 15.15 34.74 6.14
N ASP A 734 15.69 34.27 7.26
CA ASP A 734 16.25 32.92 7.37
C ASP A 734 15.17 31.85 7.15
N GLU A 735 14.00 32.00 7.79
CA GLU A 735 12.83 31.13 7.55
C GLU A 735 12.42 31.12 6.07
N THR A 736 12.30 32.30 5.44
CA THR A 736 11.92 32.40 4.03
C THR A 736 12.97 31.75 3.12
N GLN A 737 14.26 31.87 3.47
CA GLN A 737 15.36 31.24 2.73
C GLN A 737 15.35 29.72 2.89
N GLN A 738 15.12 29.20 4.10
CA GLN A 738 14.98 27.76 4.35
C GLN A 738 13.79 27.16 3.58
N ILE A 739 12.65 27.85 3.54
CA ILE A 739 11.49 27.43 2.75
C ILE A 739 11.83 27.41 1.25
N LEU A 740 12.54 28.43 0.75
CA LEU A 740 12.97 28.50 -0.64
C LEU A 740 13.96 27.39 -1.00
N ASP A 741 14.93 27.11 -0.13
CA ASP A 741 15.95 26.08 -0.32
C ASP A 741 15.36 24.67 -0.24
N GLY A 742 14.30 24.48 0.56
CA GLY A 742 13.55 23.23 0.71
C GLY A 742 12.44 23.02 -0.32
N LEU A 743 12.18 24.00 -1.19
CA LEU A 743 11.10 23.96 -2.16
C LEU A 743 11.32 22.82 -3.17
N LYS A 744 10.27 22.06 -3.45
CA LYS A 744 10.25 21.01 -4.48
C LYS A 744 9.18 21.33 -5.52
N ALA A 745 9.36 20.81 -6.73
CA ALA A 745 8.36 20.97 -7.78
C ALA A 745 7.06 20.26 -7.35
N PRO A 746 5.88 20.91 -7.48
CA PRO A 746 4.62 20.29 -7.09
C PRO A 746 4.34 19.01 -7.86
N MET A 747 3.80 18.01 -7.16
CA MET A 747 3.42 16.74 -7.75
C MET A 747 1.91 16.71 -8.00
N TYR A 748 1.53 16.53 -9.27
CA TYR A 748 0.13 16.41 -9.67
C TYR A 748 -0.23 14.93 -9.83
N LEU A 749 -1.22 14.49 -9.06
CA LEU A 749 -1.77 13.15 -9.16
C LEU A 749 -3.13 13.21 -9.86
N VAL A 750 -3.21 12.57 -11.02
CA VAL A 750 -4.48 12.38 -11.74
C VAL A 750 -5.00 11.00 -11.37
N ASN A 751 -5.99 10.97 -10.49
CA ASN A 751 -6.54 9.74 -9.92
C ASN A 751 -7.90 9.41 -10.53
N GLY A 752 -8.09 8.17 -10.94
CA GLY A 752 -9.41 7.64 -11.25
C GLY A 752 -10.22 7.36 -9.99
N ARG A 753 -11.55 7.18 -10.13
CA ARG A 753 -12.45 6.91 -9.00
C ARG A 753 -11.97 5.87 -7.99
N LYS A 754 -11.31 4.79 -8.45
CA LYS A 754 -10.79 3.71 -7.58
C LYS A 754 -9.45 4.05 -6.94
N GLU A 755 -8.77 5.10 -7.38
CA GLU A 755 -7.42 5.51 -6.98
C GLU A 755 -7.41 6.78 -6.10
N MET A 756 -8.54 7.49 -6.03
CA MET A 756 -8.65 8.71 -5.23
C MET A 756 -8.35 8.42 -3.75
N PRO A 757 -7.74 9.36 -3.01
CA PRO A 757 -7.54 9.20 -1.58
C PRO A 757 -8.85 8.88 -0.84
N GLY A 758 -8.93 7.67 -0.26
CA GLY A 758 -10.11 7.15 0.43
C GLY A 758 -11.06 6.28 -0.41
N ALA A 759 -10.75 6.06 -1.69
CA ALA A 759 -11.51 5.19 -2.59
C ALA A 759 -11.27 3.69 -2.42
N GLU A 760 -10.47 3.27 -1.43
CA GLU A 760 -10.14 1.85 -1.19
C GLU A 760 -11.38 0.97 -1.05
N GLY A 761 -12.48 1.52 -0.55
CA GLY A 761 -13.76 0.82 -0.49
C GLY A 761 -14.27 0.35 -1.87
N TYR A 762 -14.10 1.16 -2.93
CA TYR A 762 -14.52 0.79 -4.28
C TYR A 762 -13.68 -0.34 -4.87
N LYS A 763 -12.36 -0.34 -4.60
CA LYS A 763 -11.47 -1.45 -4.99
C LYS A 763 -11.90 -2.75 -4.32
N VAL A 764 -12.04 -2.73 -3.00
CA VAL A 764 -12.43 -3.93 -2.23
C VAL A 764 -13.82 -4.42 -2.66
N TYR A 765 -14.79 -3.52 -2.84
CA TYR A 765 -16.13 -3.88 -3.29
C TYR A 765 -16.13 -4.50 -4.72
N ASP A 766 -15.33 -3.96 -5.65
CA ASP A 766 -15.12 -4.56 -6.98
C ASP A 766 -14.53 -5.96 -6.87
N SER A 767 -13.44 -6.12 -6.12
CA SER A 767 -12.79 -7.41 -5.89
C SER A 767 -13.76 -8.44 -5.33
N ILE A 768 -14.60 -8.07 -4.34
CA ILE A 768 -15.63 -8.95 -3.81
C ILE A 768 -16.63 -9.36 -4.90
N SER A 769 -17.10 -8.41 -5.72
CA SER A 769 -18.05 -8.71 -6.80
C SER A 769 -17.46 -9.69 -7.83
N ARG A 770 -16.16 -9.56 -8.15
CA ARG A 770 -15.44 -10.44 -9.08
C ARG A 770 -15.20 -11.82 -8.47
N ILE A 771 -14.93 -11.90 -7.17
CA ILE A 771 -14.85 -13.17 -6.45
C ILE A 771 -16.18 -13.95 -6.55
N MET A 772 -17.34 -13.26 -6.51
CA MET A 772 -18.63 -13.93 -6.74
C MET A 772 -18.72 -14.56 -8.13
N ASP A 773 -18.35 -13.81 -9.17
CA ASP A 773 -18.38 -14.29 -10.57
C ASP A 773 -17.50 -15.53 -10.73
N SER A 774 -16.31 -15.48 -10.15
CA SER A 774 -15.33 -16.56 -10.13
C SER A 774 -15.86 -17.83 -9.44
N LEU A 775 -16.46 -17.70 -8.26
CA LEU A 775 -17.02 -18.84 -7.52
C LEU A 775 -18.21 -19.47 -8.27
N ALA A 776 -18.97 -18.67 -9.01
CA ALA A 776 -20.06 -19.14 -9.85
C ALA A 776 -19.60 -20.02 -11.02
N MET A 777 -18.32 -19.96 -11.41
CA MET A 777 -17.77 -20.79 -12.49
C MET A 777 -17.54 -22.25 -12.04
N VAL A 778 -17.11 -22.47 -10.80
CA VAL A 778 -16.63 -23.80 -10.33
C VAL A 778 -17.68 -24.53 -9.49
N ILE A 779 -18.26 -23.86 -8.49
CA ILE A 779 -19.12 -24.52 -7.48
C ILE A 779 -20.38 -25.15 -8.10
N PRO A 780 -21.12 -24.46 -8.99
CA PRO A 780 -22.32 -25.03 -9.59
C PRO A 780 -22.08 -26.30 -10.40
N ILE A 781 -20.96 -26.38 -11.12
CA ILE A 781 -20.62 -27.56 -11.93
C ILE A 781 -20.54 -28.80 -11.04
N VAL A 782 -19.82 -28.70 -9.91
CA VAL A 782 -19.68 -29.78 -8.94
C VAL A 782 -21.05 -30.18 -8.37
N LEU A 783 -21.91 -29.19 -8.03
CA LEU A 783 -23.24 -29.46 -7.46
C LEU A 783 -24.18 -30.17 -8.45
N TYR A 784 -24.21 -29.75 -9.72
CA TYR A 784 -25.04 -30.40 -10.75
C TYR A 784 -24.52 -31.80 -11.11
N LEU A 785 -23.21 -32.04 -11.07
CA LEU A 785 -22.64 -33.37 -11.26
C LEU A 785 -23.02 -34.30 -10.11
N ILE A 786 -22.87 -33.85 -8.86
CA ILE A 786 -23.32 -34.58 -7.67
C ILE A 786 -24.80 -34.93 -7.82
N ALA A 787 -25.65 -33.94 -8.14
CA ALA A 787 -27.07 -34.16 -8.30
C ALA A 787 -27.41 -35.14 -9.42
N ALA A 788 -26.72 -35.08 -10.57
CA ALA A 788 -26.92 -36.03 -11.67
C ALA A 788 -26.58 -37.48 -11.26
N VAL A 789 -25.49 -37.68 -10.50
CA VAL A 789 -25.12 -39.01 -9.97
C VAL A 789 -26.18 -39.54 -9.00
N PHE A 790 -26.74 -38.68 -8.15
CA PHE A 790 -27.79 -39.08 -7.21
C PHE A 790 -29.13 -39.35 -7.89
N ILE A 791 -29.50 -38.57 -8.90
CA ILE A 791 -30.67 -38.85 -9.72
C ILE A 791 -30.49 -40.19 -10.44
N TRP A 792 -29.30 -40.44 -11.00
CA TRP A 792 -28.98 -41.71 -11.66
C TRP A 792 -29.14 -42.90 -10.72
N SER A 793 -28.57 -42.78 -9.52
CA SER A 793 -28.69 -43.76 -8.43
C SER A 793 -30.16 -44.02 -8.07
N THR A 794 -30.93 -42.96 -7.86
CA THR A 794 -32.35 -43.04 -7.49
C THR A 794 -33.14 -43.80 -8.53
N ILE A 795 -33.02 -43.40 -9.81
CA ILE A 795 -33.78 -43.99 -10.91
C ILE A 795 -33.37 -45.45 -11.15
N THR A 796 -32.09 -45.77 -11.04
CA THR A 796 -31.60 -47.16 -11.15
C THR A 796 -32.19 -48.03 -10.05
N SER A 797 -32.20 -47.54 -8.81
CA SER A 797 -32.82 -48.24 -7.67
C SER A 797 -34.32 -48.45 -7.91
N PHE A 798 -35.06 -47.44 -8.38
CA PHE A 798 -36.48 -47.56 -8.70
C PHE A 798 -36.79 -48.63 -9.74
N ILE A 799 -36.05 -48.63 -10.85
CA ILE A 799 -36.22 -49.59 -11.94
C ILE A 799 -35.95 -51.01 -11.41
N GLU A 800 -34.94 -51.19 -10.54
CA GLU A 800 -34.65 -52.47 -9.88
C GLU A 800 -35.73 -52.88 -8.85
N GLU A 801 -36.40 -51.96 -8.15
CA GLU A 801 -37.57 -52.28 -7.29
C GLU A 801 -38.75 -52.78 -8.14
N GLU A 802 -39.03 -52.09 -9.25
CA GLU A 802 -40.17 -52.39 -10.11
C GLU A 802 -39.98 -53.72 -10.86
N HIS A 803 -38.78 -54.00 -11.37
CA HIS A 803 -38.48 -55.29 -12.01
C HIS A 803 -38.66 -56.46 -11.03
N GLU A 804 -38.17 -56.35 -9.79
CA GLU A 804 -38.30 -57.42 -8.80
C GLU A 804 -39.76 -57.65 -8.38
N ASN A 805 -40.55 -56.58 -8.22
CA ASN A 805 -41.98 -56.70 -7.88
C ASN A 805 -42.80 -57.29 -9.04
N THR A 806 -42.47 -56.93 -10.28
CA THR A 806 -43.12 -57.48 -11.50
C THR A 806 -42.80 -58.98 -11.66
N GLU A 807 -41.57 -59.39 -11.31
CA GLU A 807 -41.13 -60.80 -11.33
C GLU A 807 -41.83 -61.63 -10.24
N LYS A 808 -41.98 -61.09 -9.01
CA LYS A 808 -42.74 -61.73 -7.92
C LYS A 808 -44.23 -61.92 -8.26
N GLN A 809 -44.81 -61.00 -9.04
CA GLN A 809 -46.23 -61.05 -9.42
C GLN A 809 -46.51 -61.82 -10.74
N LYS A 810 -45.48 -62.42 -11.39
CA LYS A 810 -45.59 -63.10 -12.70
C LYS A 810 -46.30 -62.25 -13.77
N ALA A 811 -46.10 -60.94 -13.71
CA ALA A 811 -46.70 -59.99 -14.65
C ALA A 811 -45.94 -59.97 -16.00
N PRO A 812 -46.62 -59.68 -17.13
CA PRO A 812 -45.98 -59.69 -18.45
C PRO A 812 -44.92 -58.60 -18.61
N ALA A 813 -43.94 -58.85 -19.48
CA ALA A 813 -42.82 -57.94 -19.70
C ALA A 813 -43.29 -56.54 -20.16
N CYS A 814 -42.98 -55.52 -19.35
CA CYS A 814 -43.26 -54.13 -19.65
C CYS A 814 -42.55 -53.65 -20.93
N ASN A 815 -43.23 -52.82 -21.71
CA ASN A 815 -42.65 -52.13 -22.86
C ASN A 815 -41.58 -51.11 -22.41
N GLU A 816 -40.32 -51.32 -22.82
CA GLU A 816 -39.14 -50.52 -22.43
C GLU A 816 -39.32 -49.00 -22.68
N GLY A 817 -40.07 -48.65 -23.73
CA GLY A 817 -40.36 -47.25 -24.08
C GLY A 817 -41.30 -46.54 -23.09
N ASN A 818 -42.20 -47.27 -22.44
CA ASN A 818 -43.13 -46.70 -21.46
C ASN A 818 -42.46 -46.50 -20.09
N VAL A 819 -41.54 -47.40 -19.72
CA VAL A 819 -40.72 -47.29 -18.49
C VAL A 819 -39.83 -46.05 -18.56
N THR A 820 -39.13 -45.85 -19.68
CA THR A 820 -38.28 -44.68 -19.89
C THR A 820 -39.06 -43.37 -19.81
N LYS A 821 -40.24 -43.29 -20.46
CA LYS A 821 -41.09 -42.08 -20.40
C LYS A 821 -41.57 -41.78 -18.99
N ARG A 822 -42.05 -42.78 -18.24
CA ARG A 822 -42.54 -42.59 -16.86
C ARG A 822 -41.47 -42.01 -15.93
N TYR A 823 -40.29 -42.62 -15.90
CA TYR A 823 -39.20 -42.16 -15.03
C TYR A 823 -38.56 -40.85 -15.51
N LEU A 824 -38.60 -40.57 -16.82
CA LEU A 824 -38.20 -39.28 -17.35
C LEU A 824 -39.13 -38.17 -16.87
N TYR A 825 -40.46 -38.36 -16.94
CA TYR A 825 -41.42 -37.39 -16.40
C TYR A 825 -41.30 -37.22 -14.88
N TYR A 826 -41.08 -38.31 -14.15
CA TYR A 826 -40.85 -38.26 -12.70
C TYR A 826 -39.61 -37.42 -12.36
N SER A 827 -38.46 -37.72 -12.99
CA SER A 827 -37.20 -36.99 -12.77
C SER A 827 -37.31 -35.53 -13.19
N LEU A 828 -37.91 -35.25 -14.34
CA LEU A 828 -38.09 -33.89 -14.85
C LEU A 828 -39.02 -33.05 -13.97
N SER A 829 -40.14 -33.62 -13.51
CA SER A 829 -41.06 -32.89 -12.63
C SER A 829 -40.44 -32.59 -11.27
N ALA A 830 -39.72 -33.55 -10.67
CA ALA A 830 -38.97 -33.33 -9.44
C ALA A 830 -37.89 -32.25 -9.61
N SER A 831 -37.11 -32.36 -10.69
CA SER A 831 -36.00 -31.46 -10.97
C SER A 831 -36.46 -30.05 -11.34
N LEU A 832 -37.56 -29.90 -12.08
CA LEU A 832 -38.15 -28.60 -12.40
C LEU A 832 -38.73 -27.93 -11.15
N THR A 833 -39.41 -28.68 -10.29
CA THR A 833 -39.92 -28.15 -9.01
C THR A 833 -38.77 -27.64 -8.14
N GLY A 834 -37.70 -28.44 -8.04
CA GLY A 834 -36.47 -28.07 -7.34
C GLY A 834 -35.80 -26.83 -7.95
N ALA A 835 -35.58 -26.85 -9.27
CA ALA A 835 -34.92 -25.78 -9.99
C ALA A 835 -35.67 -24.45 -9.87
N VAL A 836 -37.00 -24.43 -10.01
CA VAL A 836 -37.80 -23.19 -9.85
C VAL A 836 -37.64 -22.62 -8.44
N LEU A 837 -37.75 -23.45 -7.40
CA LEU A 837 -37.54 -23.02 -6.03
C LEU A 837 -36.10 -22.52 -5.81
N GLY A 838 -35.12 -23.26 -6.33
CA GLY A 838 -33.71 -22.90 -6.25
C GLY A 838 -33.41 -21.57 -6.94
N ILE A 839 -33.89 -21.36 -8.17
CA ILE A 839 -33.75 -20.13 -8.94
C ILE A 839 -34.38 -18.95 -8.20
N MET A 840 -35.59 -19.11 -7.66
CA MET A 840 -36.29 -18.06 -6.91
C MET A 840 -35.49 -17.67 -5.66
N LEU A 841 -35.04 -18.66 -4.88
CA LEU A 841 -34.18 -18.40 -3.72
C LEU A 841 -32.83 -17.82 -4.15
N GLY A 842 -32.29 -18.23 -5.30
CA GLY A 842 -30.99 -17.79 -5.81
C GLY A 842 -30.98 -16.31 -6.14
N HIS A 843 -32.03 -15.80 -6.78
CA HIS A 843 -32.18 -14.36 -7.07
C HIS A 843 -32.38 -13.49 -5.83
N ILE A 844 -32.85 -14.07 -4.73
CA ILE A 844 -33.33 -13.28 -3.58
C ILE A 844 -32.43 -13.45 -2.36
N LEU A 845 -32.24 -14.69 -1.92
CA LEU A 845 -31.67 -15.02 -0.63
C LEU A 845 -30.14 -14.87 -0.65
N LEU A 846 -29.45 -15.41 -1.66
CA LEU A 846 -27.98 -15.37 -1.67
C LEU A 846 -27.43 -13.94 -1.82
N PRO A 847 -27.90 -13.10 -2.78
CA PRO A 847 -27.41 -11.72 -2.90
C PRO A 847 -27.67 -10.89 -1.64
N ARG A 848 -28.82 -11.10 -0.97
CA ARG A 848 -29.12 -10.45 0.32
C ARG A 848 -28.16 -10.89 1.42
N ILE A 849 -27.95 -12.20 1.60
CA ILE A 849 -27.04 -12.72 2.63
C ILE A 849 -25.62 -12.20 2.41
N VAL A 850 -25.15 -12.23 1.16
CA VAL A 850 -23.79 -11.76 0.82
C VAL A 850 -23.67 -10.26 1.10
N CYS A 851 -24.58 -9.42 0.60
CA CYS A 851 -24.49 -7.98 0.86
C CYS A 851 -24.73 -7.59 2.33
N ASP A 852 -25.63 -8.25 3.05
CA ASP A 852 -25.85 -7.99 4.48
C ASP A 852 -24.60 -8.36 5.29
N ALA A 853 -23.86 -9.39 4.88
CA ALA A 853 -22.56 -9.71 5.48
C ALA A 853 -21.54 -8.57 5.29
N TYR A 854 -21.53 -7.92 4.12
CA TYR A 854 -20.64 -6.78 3.83
C TYR A 854 -21.14 -5.42 4.37
N LYS A 855 -22.40 -5.31 4.82
CA LYS A 855 -23.03 -4.03 5.22
C LYS A 855 -22.28 -3.28 6.33
N ALA A 856 -21.63 -3.99 7.25
CA ALA A 856 -20.84 -3.37 8.32
C ALA A 856 -19.52 -2.75 7.82
N GLY A 857 -19.04 -3.12 6.64
CA GLY A 857 -17.80 -2.60 6.04
C GLY A 857 -18.01 -1.44 5.07
N PHE A 858 -19.24 -1.21 4.59
CA PHE A 858 -19.51 -0.22 3.55
C PHE A 858 -20.69 0.72 3.87
N THR A 859 -20.71 1.90 3.28
CA THR A 859 -21.78 2.91 3.41
C THR A 859 -22.85 2.82 2.31
N LEU A 860 -22.72 1.81 1.44
CA LEU A 860 -23.62 1.56 0.31
C LEU A 860 -25.06 1.24 0.75
N PRO A 861 -26.06 1.57 -0.09
CA PRO A 861 -27.47 1.25 0.16
C PRO A 861 -27.73 -0.26 0.07
N LYS A 862 -28.94 -0.68 0.47
CA LYS A 862 -29.39 -2.07 0.32
C LYS A 862 -29.28 -2.52 -1.15
N ILE A 863 -28.86 -3.77 -1.35
CA ILE A 863 -28.69 -4.37 -2.67
C ILE A 863 -29.98 -4.28 -3.49
N LYS A 864 -29.85 -3.82 -4.75
CA LYS A 864 -30.92 -3.87 -5.74
C LYS A 864 -30.87 -5.21 -6.45
N LEU A 865 -31.89 -6.02 -6.20
CA LEU A 865 -32.04 -7.33 -6.86
C LEU A 865 -32.59 -7.13 -8.26
N GLN A 866 -31.90 -7.67 -9.27
CA GLN A 866 -32.38 -7.69 -10.64
C GLN A 866 -32.74 -9.11 -11.09
N PHE A 867 -33.67 -9.22 -12.04
CA PHE A 867 -33.97 -10.50 -12.66
C PHE A 867 -33.01 -10.75 -13.82
N HIS A 868 -32.28 -11.87 -13.77
CA HIS A 868 -31.25 -12.21 -14.77
C HIS A 868 -31.73 -13.37 -15.65
N PRO A 869 -32.39 -13.08 -16.79
CA PRO A 869 -33.04 -14.13 -17.60
C PRO A 869 -32.04 -15.12 -18.21
N GLY A 870 -30.84 -14.67 -18.61
CA GLY A 870 -29.81 -15.55 -19.19
C GLY A 870 -29.31 -16.59 -18.18
N ILE A 871 -29.01 -16.16 -16.95
CA ILE A 871 -28.57 -17.05 -15.87
C ILE A 871 -29.70 -17.99 -15.45
N THR A 872 -30.94 -17.48 -15.37
CA THR A 872 -32.13 -18.28 -15.10
C THR A 872 -32.31 -19.39 -16.13
N LEU A 873 -32.18 -19.06 -17.42
CA LEU A 873 -32.31 -20.02 -18.51
C LEU A 873 -31.20 -21.09 -18.45
N ALA A 874 -29.95 -20.69 -18.19
CA ALA A 874 -28.84 -21.61 -18.03
C ALA A 874 -29.07 -22.61 -16.88
N ALA A 875 -29.56 -22.13 -15.73
CA ALA A 875 -29.90 -22.99 -14.60
C ALA A 875 -31.02 -23.99 -14.94
N LEU A 876 -32.06 -23.55 -15.65
CA LEU A 876 -33.13 -24.44 -16.11
C LEU A 876 -32.61 -25.51 -17.08
N VAL A 877 -31.79 -25.12 -18.06
CA VAL A 877 -31.21 -26.07 -19.03
C VAL A 877 -30.34 -27.11 -18.33
N LEU A 878 -29.47 -26.69 -17.40
CA LEU A 878 -28.63 -27.61 -16.63
C LEU A 878 -29.49 -28.55 -15.76
N ALA A 879 -30.55 -28.06 -15.13
CA ALA A 879 -31.47 -28.91 -14.37
C ALA A 879 -32.15 -29.96 -15.26
N LEU A 880 -32.59 -29.59 -16.47
CA LEU A 880 -33.19 -30.53 -17.41
C LEU A 880 -32.19 -31.58 -17.90
N ILE A 881 -30.94 -31.19 -18.18
CA ILE A 881 -29.87 -32.11 -18.57
C ILE A 881 -29.56 -33.08 -17.43
N SER A 882 -29.34 -32.57 -16.21
CA SER A 882 -29.07 -33.38 -15.01
C SER A 882 -30.24 -34.28 -14.62
N ALA A 883 -31.47 -33.98 -15.05
CA ALA A 883 -32.62 -34.85 -14.85
C ALA A 883 -32.75 -35.94 -15.92
N ALA A 884 -32.52 -35.60 -17.20
CA ALA A 884 -32.81 -36.45 -18.34
C ALA A 884 -31.67 -37.43 -18.68
N LEU A 885 -30.42 -36.96 -18.63
CA LEU A 885 -29.25 -37.76 -19.00
C LEU A 885 -29.10 -39.00 -18.08
N PRO A 886 -29.17 -38.87 -16.74
CA PRO A 886 -29.20 -40.01 -15.83
C PRO A 886 -30.27 -41.06 -16.13
N VAL A 887 -31.50 -40.62 -16.43
CA VAL A 887 -32.62 -41.52 -16.72
C VAL A 887 -32.32 -42.33 -17.99
N ARG A 888 -31.83 -41.67 -19.04
CA ARG A 888 -31.50 -42.32 -20.31
C ARG A 888 -30.34 -43.31 -20.15
N ILE A 889 -29.33 -42.98 -19.35
CA ILE A 889 -28.24 -43.90 -19.01
C ILE A 889 -28.77 -45.11 -18.22
N ALA A 890 -29.66 -44.89 -17.24
CA ALA A 890 -30.24 -45.96 -16.42
C ALA A 890 -31.11 -46.93 -17.24
N THR A 891 -31.87 -46.43 -18.22
CA THR A 891 -32.83 -47.26 -18.96
C THR A 891 -32.24 -47.97 -20.18
N VAL A 892 -31.19 -47.43 -20.81
CA VAL A 892 -30.52 -48.07 -21.97
C VAL A 892 -29.61 -49.23 -21.53
N LYS A 893 -29.08 -49.19 -20.31
CA LYS A 893 -28.15 -50.20 -19.80
C LYS A 893 -28.93 -51.41 -19.29
N LYS A 894 -29.02 -52.50 -20.07
CA LYS A 894 -29.68 -53.76 -19.64
C LYS A 894 -29.09 -54.27 -18.32
N PRO A 895 -29.90 -54.59 -17.31
CA PRO A 895 -29.40 -55.23 -16.10
C PRO A 895 -28.84 -56.61 -16.47
N ARG A 896 -27.50 -56.74 -16.47
CA ARG A 896 -26.84 -58.05 -16.60
C ARG A 896 -27.19 -58.89 -15.36
N ARG A 897 -27.72 -60.10 -15.59
CA ARG A 897 -27.87 -61.15 -14.56
C ARG A 897 -26.47 -61.51 -14.03
N HIS A 898 -26.06 -60.97 -12.89
CA HIS A 898 -24.87 -61.46 -12.17
C HIS A 898 -25.12 -61.47 -10.64
N PRO A 899 -24.64 -62.51 -9.92
CA PRO A 899 -24.92 -62.74 -8.51
C PRO A 899 -24.01 -61.92 -7.56
N MET A 900 -23.68 -60.66 -7.90
CA MET A 900 -23.03 -59.73 -6.98
C MET A 900 -23.85 -58.44 -6.89
N ARG A 901 -24.85 -58.40 -5.99
CA ARG A 901 -25.76 -57.23 -5.79
C ARG A 901 -25.03 -55.99 -5.25
N HIS A 902 -24.20 -56.17 -4.23
CA HIS A 902 -23.78 -55.07 -3.35
C HIS A 902 -22.79 -54.00 -3.88
N PRO A 903 -21.95 -54.18 -4.92
CA PRO A 903 -20.85 -53.22 -5.18
C PRO A 903 -21.32 -51.84 -5.64
N LYS A 904 -22.50 -51.72 -6.26
CA LYS A 904 -23.09 -50.42 -6.66
C LYS A 904 -23.29 -49.49 -5.45
N ARG A 905 -23.65 -50.05 -4.29
CA ARG A 905 -23.82 -49.32 -3.03
C ARG A 905 -22.53 -48.70 -2.51
N MET A 906 -21.41 -49.40 -2.73
CA MET A 906 -20.08 -48.94 -2.29
C MET A 906 -19.70 -47.65 -3.01
N TRP A 907 -19.87 -47.61 -4.34
CA TRP A 907 -19.55 -46.45 -5.16
C TRP A 907 -20.43 -45.24 -4.84
N MET A 908 -21.73 -45.42 -4.59
CA MET A 908 -22.64 -44.30 -4.27
C MET A 908 -22.30 -43.65 -2.93
N THR A 909 -21.92 -44.45 -1.93
CA THR A 909 -21.48 -43.92 -0.62
C THR A 909 -20.16 -43.17 -0.76
N ILE A 910 -19.18 -43.75 -1.49
CA ILE A 910 -17.88 -43.10 -1.73
C ILE A 910 -18.08 -41.76 -2.44
N ILE A 911 -18.78 -41.71 -3.57
CA ILE A 911 -18.96 -40.48 -4.35
C ILE A 911 -19.70 -39.40 -3.54
N GLY A 912 -20.73 -39.78 -2.79
CA GLY A 912 -21.49 -38.86 -1.93
C GLY A 912 -20.67 -38.26 -0.79
N VAL A 913 -19.92 -39.11 -0.08
CA VAL A 913 -19.04 -38.67 1.00
C VAL A 913 -17.91 -37.82 0.46
N THR A 914 -17.27 -38.25 -0.63
CA THR A 914 -16.21 -37.51 -1.31
C THR A 914 -16.68 -36.12 -1.72
N GLY A 915 -17.79 -35.98 -2.46
CA GLY A 915 -18.27 -34.65 -2.89
C GLY A 915 -18.62 -33.72 -1.72
N THR A 916 -19.21 -34.25 -0.65
CA THR A 916 -19.52 -33.46 0.56
C THR A 916 -18.26 -33.02 1.28
N VAL A 917 -17.30 -33.93 1.48
CA VAL A 917 -16.02 -33.65 2.14
C VAL A 917 -15.20 -32.66 1.33
N SER A 918 -15.16 -32.79 0.00
CA SER A 918 -14.43 -31.87 -0.88
C SER A 918 -14.95 -30.44 -0.76
N LEU A 919 -16.28 -30.24 -0.75
CA LEU A 919 -16.89 -28.91 -0.60
C LEU A 919 -16.70 -28.32 0.80
N LEU A 920 -16.87 -29.13 1.85
CA LEU A 920 -16.65 -28.69 3.23
C LEU A 920 -15.18 -28.34 3.46
N PHE A 921 -14.27 -29.20 3.02
CA PHE A 921 -12.82 -28.97 3.10
C PHE A 921 -12.46 -27.69 2.37
N ALA A 922 -12.82 -27.53 1.09
CA ALA A 922 -12.51 -26.34 0.32
C ALA A 922 -13.04 -25.05 1.00
N GLY A 923 -14.26 -25.06 1.52
CA GLY A 923 -14.83 -23.92 2.25
C GLY A 923 -14.09 -23.56 3.54
N PHE A 924 -13.72 -24.56 4.36
CA PHE A 924 -12.94 -24.32 5.58
C PHE A 924 -11.49 -23.96 5.29
N SER A 925 -10.88 -24.54 4.26
CA SER A 925 -9.51 -24.26 3.81
C SER A 925 -9.37 -22.82 3.34
N VAL A 926 -10.24 -22.38 2.42
CA VAL A 926 -10.25 -20.97 1.96
C VAL A 926 -10.48 -20.02 3.14
N ARG A 927 -11.42 -20.34 4.03
CA ARG A 927 -11.66 -19.53 5.24
C ARG A 927 -10.43 -19.46 6.16
N SER A 928 -9.70 -20.57 6.32
CA SER A 928 -8.48 -20.62 7.15
C SER A 928 -7.35 -19.80 6.53
N SER A 929 -7.14 -19.90 5.21
CA SER A 929 -6.14 -19.12 4.47
C SER A 929 -6.37 -17.62 4.56
N ILE A 930 -7.63 -17.20 4.65
CA ILE A 930 -8.00 -15.79 4.81
C ILE A 930 -7.86 -15.33 6.27
N ALA A 931 -8.11 -16.21 7.26
CA ALA A 931 -8.09 -15.83 8.67
C ALA A 931 -6.70 -15.42 9.21
N GLY A 932 -5.62 -15.81 8.53
CA GLY A 932 -4.25 -15.35 8.84
C GLY A 932 -3.90 -13.96 8.29
N THR A 933 -4.81 -13.33 7.54
CA THR A 933 -4.62 -11.99 6.97
C THR A 933 -5.38 -10.92 7.76
N ASN A 934 -5.15 -9.63 7.48
CA ASN A 934 -5.76 -8.52 8.21
C ASN A 934 -7.31 -8.65 8.22
N GLU A 935 -7.90 -9.03 9.37
CA GLU A 935 -9.34 -9.31 9.52
C GLU A 935 -10.22 -8.15 9.04
N LYS A 936 -9.72 -6.91 9.13
CA LYS A 936 -10.44 -5.71 8.69
C LYS A 936 -10.62 -5.63 7.17
N GLN A 937 -9.75 -6.27 6.41
CA GLN A 937 -9.74 -6.24 4.94
C GLN A 937 -10.45 -7.46 4.32
N PHE A 938 -10.31 -8.65 4.93
CA PHE A 938 -10.86 -9.89 4.36
C PHE A 938 -11.86 -10.64 5.27
N GLY A 939 -12.18 -10.13 6.46
CA GLY A 939 -13.05 -10.81 7.43
C GLY A 939 -14.43 -11.20 6.90
N VAL A 940 -14.99 -10.42 5.97
CA VAL A 940 -16.30 -10.74 5.39
C VAL A 940 -16.20 -11.72 4.20
N LEU A 941 -15.06 -11.85 3.51
CA LEU A 941 -14.81 -13.01 2.64
C LEU A 941 -14.87 -14.32 3.47
N GLY A 942 -14.37 -14.27 4.70
CA GLY A 942 -14.56 -15.33 5.69
C GLY A 942 -16.04 -15.58 6.05
N GLN A 943 -16.87 -14.54 6.10
CA GLN A 943 -18.32 -14.68 6.33
C GLN A 943 -19.06 -15.29 5.14
N MET A 944 -18.62 -15.00 3.91
CA MET A 944 -19.13 -15.66 2.71
C MET A 944 -18.82 -17.17 2.73
N MET A 945 -17.59 -17.57 3.10
CA MET A 945 -17.24 -18.98 3.21
C MET A 945 -18.11 -19.72 4.23
N LYS A 946 -18.55 -19.05 5.32
CA LYS A 946 -19.53 -19.64 6.26
C LYS A 946 -20.83 -20.03 5.57
N VAL A 947 -21.35 -19.18 4.68
CA VAL A 947 -22.59 -19.44 3.95
C VAL A 947 -22.43 -20.68 3.07
N LEU A 948 -21.35 -20.77 2.30
CA LEU A 948 -21.06 -21.93 1.45
C LEU A 948 -20.87 -23.22 2.27
N ILE A 949 -20.22 -23.15 3.44
CA ILE A 949 -20.10 -24.28 4.38
C ILE A 949 -21.48 -24.76 4.86
N ILE A 950 -22.40 -23.84 5.18
CA ILE A 950 -23.78 -24.20 5.58
C ILE A 950 -24.49 -24.94 4.44
N ILE A 951 -24.36 -24.45 3.21
CA ILE A 951 -24.96 -25.10 2.03
C ILE A 951 -24.36 -26.50 1.81
N ALA A 952 -23.04 -26.65 1.88
CA ALA A 952 -22.37 -27.95 1.76
C ALA A 952 -22.82 -28.92 2.86
N THR A 953 -23.09 -28.40 4.07
CA THR A 953 -23.65 -29.17 5.18
C THR A 953 -25.07 -29.66 4.88
N ILE A 954 -25.94 -28.79 4.38
CA ILE A 954 -27.31 -29.14 3.97
C ILE A 954 -27.28 -30.19 2.84
N LEU A 955 -26.40 -30.02 1.86
CA LEU A 955 -26.18 -30.99 0.79
C LEU A 955 -25.76 -32.35 1.36
N GLY A 956 -24.82 -32.37 2.30
CA GLY A 956 -24.40 -33.58 3.01
C GLY A 956 -25.58 -34.29 3.68
N ILE A 957 -26.42 -33.56 4.41
CA ILE A 957 -27.62 -34.12 5.05
C ILE A 957 -28.55 -34.76 4.01
N LEU A 958 -28.79 -34.10 2.86
CA LEU A 958 -29.61 -34.67 1.78
C LEU A 958 -29.00 -35.94 1.19
N ILE A 959 -27.68 -35.96 0.96
CA ILE A 959 -26.95 -37.15 0.48
C ILE A 959 -27.09 -38.31 1.46
N TYR A 960 -26.87 -38.05 2.74
CA TYR A 960 -26.94 -39.07 3.78
C TYR A 960 -28.36 -39.61 3.94
N TYR A 961 -29.37 -38.74 3.92
CA TYR A 961 -30.76 -39.15 3.92
C TYR A 961 -31.09 -40.04 2.71
N HIS A 962 -30.62 -39.67 1.52
CA HIS A 962 -30.81 -40.46 0.32
C HIS A 962 -30.18 -41.86 0.40
N LEU A 963 -28.93 -41.92 0.88
CA LEU A 963 -28.22 -43.19 1.14
C LEU A 963 -28.93 -44.03 2.21
N ALA A 964 -29.58 -43.40 3.20
CA ALA A 964 -30.39 -44.05 4.21
C ALA A 964 -31.58 -44.78 3.59
N ASP A 965 -32.31 -44.08 2.74
CA ASP A 965 -33.54 -44.59 2.15
C ASP A 965 -33.24 -45.80 1.26
N ILE A 966 -32.23 -45.69 0.38
CA ILE A 966 -31.74 -46.83 -0.43
C ILE A 966 -31.32 -47.99 0.48
N SER A 967 -30.52 -47.72 1.53
CA SER A 967 -30.02 -48.75 2.44
C SER A 967 -31.14 -49.47 3.21
N VAL A 968 -32.24 -48.81 3.52
CA VAL A 968 -33.42 -49.41 4.17
C VAL A 968 -34.20 -50.25 3.16
N SER A 969 -34.49 -49.70 1.98
CA SER A 969 -35.22 -50.40 0.92
C SER A 969 -34.53 -51.70 0.49
N GLU A 970 -33.20 -51.71 0.38
CA GLU A 970 -32.43 -52.93 0.08
C GLU A 970 -32.46 -53.95 1.22
N ARG A 971 -32.27 -53.52 2.48
CA ARG A 971 -32.27 -54.43 3.65
C ARG A 971 -33.62 -55.09 3.90
N ILE A 972 -34.73 -54.43 3.56
CA ILE A 972 -36.07 -55.03 3.62
C ILE A 972 -36.21 -56.19 2.61
N ARG A 973 -35.43 -56.24 1.50
CA ARG A 973 -35.43 -57.37 0.55
C ARG A 973 -34.54 -58.53 0.97
N GLU A 974 -33.43 -58.26 1.66
CA GLU A 974 -32.40 -59.27 1.97
C GLU A 974 -32.79 -60.21 3.12
N THR A 975 -33.93 -60.01 3.80
CA THR A 975 -34.39 -60.83 4.95
C THR A 975 -34.80 -62.27 4.62
N SER A 976 -34.79 -62.71 3.36
CA SER A 976 -34.86 -64.14 3.02
C SER A 976 -33.50 -64.77 2.70
N SER A 977 -32.39 -64.02 2.80
CA SER A 977 -31.05 -64.44 2.36
C SER A 977 -29.91 -64.00 3.29
N ALA A 978 -29.60 -64.83 4.29
CA ALA A 978 -28.36 -64.89 5.08
C ALA A 978 -27.84 -63.64 5.84
N PRO A 979 -26.84 -62.85 5.39
CA PRO A 979 -25.72 -62.50 6.27
C PRO A 979 -25.69 -61.05 6.78
N ARG A 980 -25.26 -60.87 8.04
CA ARG A 980 -24.98 -59.57 8.68
C ARG A 980 -23.81 -58.85 7.99
N ILE A 981 -24.09 -58.02 6.99
CA ILE A 981 -23.15 -56.96 6.55
C ILE A 981 -23.05 -55.92 7.68
N GLY A 982 -22.02 -56.09 8.51
CA GLY A 982 -21.80 -55.31 9.72
C GLY A 982 -21.44 -53.85 9.46
N SER A 983 -21.74 -53.01 10.46
CA SER A 983 -21.45 -51.57 10.51
C SER A 983 -20.00 -51.20 10.11
N ARG A 984 -19.06 -52.13 10.27
CA ARG A 984 -17.63 -51.98 9.91
C ARG A 984 -17.37 -51.68 8.43
N LYS A 985 -18.14 -52.25 7.49
CA LYS A 985 -17.94 -52.00 6.04
C LYS A 985 -18.37 -50.59 5.61
N ILE A 986 -19.44 -50.05 6.20
CA ILE A 986 -19.91 -48.69 5.94
C ILE A 986 -18.88 -47.68 6.46
N LEU A 987 -18.36 -47.90 7.66
CA LEU A 987 -17.28 -47.09 8.24
C LEU A 987 -16.03 -47.04 7.34
N LEU A 988 -15.63 -48.18 6.77
CA LEU A 988 -14.47 -48.26 5.88
C LEU A 988 -14.70 -47.51 4.55
N LEU A 989 -15.90 -47.60 3.97
CA LEU A 989 -16.25 -46.88 2.75
C LEU A 989 -16.34 -45.36 2.99
N THR A 990 -16.88 -44.94 4.13
CA THR A 990 -16.86 -43.54 4.54
C THR A 990 -15.43 -43.02 4.71
N ALA A 991 -14.53 -43.82 5.31
CA ALA A 991 -13.12 -43.43 5.44
C ALA A 991 -12.42 -43.23 4.09
N VAL A 992 -12.66 -44.14 3.12
CA VAL A 992 -12.16 -43.99 1.74
C VAL A 992 -12.75 -42.73 1.09
N GLY A 993 -14.07 -42.51 1.26
CA GLY A 993 -14.74 -41.32 0.77
C GLY A 993 -14.17 -40.02 1.35
N ILE A 994 -13.83 -39.99 2.64
CA ILE A 994 -13.18 -38.85 3.30
C ILE A 994 -11.79 -38.59 2.72
N ALA A 995 -10.97 -39.64 2.57
CA ALA A 995 -9.62 -39.50 2.02
C ALA A 995 -9.62 -38.95 0.58
N ALA A 996 -10.46 -39.54 -0.29
CA ALA A 996 -10.66 -39.02 -1.64
C ALA A 996 -11.26 -37.60 -1.64
N GLY A 997 -12.14 -37.33 -0.67
CA GLY A 997 -12.75 -36.02 -0.46
C GLY A 997 -11.73 -34.93 -0.17
N PHE A 998 -10.73 -35.20 0.69
CA PHE A 998 -9.64 -34.25 0.95
C PHE A 998 -8.75 -34.04 -0.28
N ALA A 999 -8.41 -35.10 -1.02
CA ALA A 999 -7.60 -34.96 -2.23
C ALA A 999 -8.28 -34.06 -3.28
N ILE A 1000 -9.57 -34.29 -3.56
CA ILE A 1000 -10.34 -33.46 -4.49
C ILE A 1000 -10.62 -32.07 -3.89
N GLY A 1001 -10.83 -32.00 -2.57
CA GLY A 1001 -11.02 -30.76 -1.83
C GLY A 1001 -9.79 -29.85 -1.91
N GLU A 1002 -8.60 -30.40 -1.90
CA GLU A 1002 -7.34 -29.67 -2.08
C GLU A 1002 -7.23 -29.06 -3.48
N VAL A 1003 -7.59 -29.83 -4.51
CA VAL A 1003 -7.66 -29.30 -5.89
C VAL A 1003 -8.66 -28.14 -5.98
N LEU A 1004 -9.83 -28.27 -5.34
CA LEU A 1004 -10.82 -27.19 -5.26
C LEU A 1004 -10.31 -25.99 -4.46
N HIS A 1005 -9.63 -26.21 -3.34
CA HIS A 1005 -9.03 -25.16 -2.53
C HIS A 1005 -8.03 -24.34 -3.34
N GLN A 1006 -7.08 -25.01 -4.01
CA GLN A 1006 -6.09 -24.35 -4.85
C GLN A 1006 -6.73 -23.63 -6.04
N SER A 1007 -7.73 -24.25 -6.67
CA SER A 1007 -8.45 -23.64 -7.79
C SER A 1007 -9.20 -22.38 -7.34
N ILE A 1008 -9.84 -22.41 -6.16
CA ILE A 1008 -10.52 -21.25 -5.60
C ILE A 1008 -9.49 -20.18 -5.23
N LEU A 1009 -8.39 -20.53 -4.54
CA LEU A 1009 -7.37 -19.54 -4.17
C LEU A 1009 -6.74 -18.85 -5.37
N LYS A 1010 -6.40 -19.58 -6.45
CA LYS A 1010 -5.85 -19.00 -7.69
C LYS A 1010 -6.78 -17.96 -8.32
N VAL A 1011 -8.08 -18.12 -8.14
CA VAL A 1011 -9.09 -17.25 -8.76
C VAL A 1011 -9.55 -16.16 -7.78
N VAL A 1012 -9.39 -16.36 -6.47
CA VAL A 1012 -9.82 -15.43 -5.41
C VAL A 1012 -8.69 -14.53 -4.90
N SER A 1013 -7.42 -14.92 -5.05
CA SER A 1013 -6.25 -14.09 -4.71
C SER A 1013 -6.13 -12.91 -5.68
N PRO A 1014 -6.21 -11.65 -5.18
CA PRO A 1014 -5.80 -10.50 -5.98
C PRO A 1014 -4.31 -10.58 -6.32
N ASP A 1015 -3.89 -10.02 -7.46
CA ASP A 1015 -2.50 -10.03 -7.96
C ASP A 1015 -1.45 -9.50 -6.96
N ALA A 1016 -1.88 -8.77 -5.91
CA ALA A 1016 -1.03 -8.17 -4.89
C ALA A 1016 -1.13 -8.81 -3.49
N ALA A 1017 -1.98 -9.82 -3.26
CA ALA A 1017 -2.14 -10.45 -1.96
C ALA A 1017 -1.81 -11.95 -2.00
N VAL A 1018 -0.84 -12.36 -1.18
CA VAL A 1018 -0.49 -13.76 -0.97
C VAL A 1018 -1.31 -14.29 0.19
N PHE A 1019 -2.34 -15.08 -0.10
CA PHE A 1019 -3.03 -15.84 0.95
C PHE A 1019 -2.14 -16.99 1.41
N ASP A 1020 -2.10 -17.24 2.72
CA ASP A 1020 -1.36 -18.37 3.26
C ASP A 1020 -1.97 -19.68 2.74
N SER A 1021 -1.20 -20.41 1.94
CA SER A 1021 -1.58 -21.72 1.41
C SER A 1021 -1.35 -22.84 2.42
N ALA A 1022 -0.68 -22.56 3.55
CA ALA A 1022 -0.48 -23.54 4.61
C ALA A 1022 -1.81 -23.79 5.35
N LEU A 1023 -2.28 -25.02 5.28
CA LEU A 1023 -3.53 -25.42 5.93
C LEU A 1023 -3.31 -25.72 7.41
N SER A 1024 -4.10 -25.07 8.27
CA SER A 1024 -4.24 -25.48 9.66
C SER A 1024 -4.89 -26.87 9.78
N ALA A 1025 -4.91 -27.48 10.97
CA ALA A 1025 -5.58 -28.77 11.16
C ALA A 1025 -7.12 -28.69 11.02
N THR A 1026 -7.70 -27.50 11.16
CA THR A 1026 -9.16 -27.29 11.24
C THR A 1026 -9.93 -27.76 10.00
N PRO A 1027 -9.52 -27.45 8.76
CA PRO A 1027 -10.20 -27.89 7.55
C PRO A 1027 -10.20 -29.40 7.34
N PHE A 1028 -9.28 -30.14 7.96
CA PHE A 1028 -9.27 -31.61 7.93
C PHE A 1028 -10.17 -32.20 9.02
N VAL A 1029 -10.07 -31.69 10.24
CA VAL A 1029 -10.78 -32.28 11.40
C VAL A 1029 -12.29 -32.05 11.33
N VAL A 1030 -12.73 -30.82 11.04
CA VAL A 1030 -14.15 -30.47 11.12
C VAL A 1030 -15.01 -31.24 10.11
N PRO A 1031 -14.66 -31.32 8.81
CA PRO A 1031 -15.41 -32.12 7.85
C PRO A 1031 -15.42 -33.61 8.19
N ALA A 1032 -14.30 -34.18 8.64
CA ALA A 1032 -14.24 -35.60 9.04
C ALA A 1032 -15.19 -35.91 10.21
N VAL A 1033 -15.21 -35.06 11.24
CA VAL A 1033 -16.11 -35.20 12.39
C VAL A 1033 -17.57 -35.07 11.98
N MET A 1034 -17.90 -34.06 11.17
CA MET A 1034 -19.27 -33.86 10.66
C MET A 1034 -19.79 -35.10 9.91
N ILE A 1035 -18.94 -35.68 9.06
CA ILE A 1035 -19.26 -36.88 8.27
C ILE A 1035 -19.38 -38.13 9.15
N ALA A 1036 -18.55 -38.25 10.19
CA ALA A 1036 -18.69 -39.30 11.19
C ALA A 1036 -20.04 -39.20 11.92
N VAL A 1037 -20.43 -37.98 12.33
CA VAL A 1037 -21.74 -37.72 12.96
C VAL A 1037 -22.89 -38.09 12.02
N PHE A 1038 -22.84 -37.64 10.76
CA PHE A 1038 -23.87 -38.01 9.76
C PHE A 1038 -23.96 -39.52 9.55
N THR A 1039 -22.84 -40.22 9.53
CA THR A 1039 -22.79 -41.69 9.41
C THR A 1039 -23.42 -42.40 10.61
N VAL A 1040 -23.19 -41.89 11.83
CA VAL A 1040 -23.81 -42.42 13.06
C VAL A 1040 -25.32 -42.18 13.05
N LEU A 1041 -25.77 -40.95 12.76
CA LEU A 1041 -27.18 -40.59 12.68
C LEU A 1041 -27.92 -41.42 11.62
N LEU A 1042 -27.29 -41.60 10.46
CA LEU A 1042 -27.75 -42.49 9.41
C LEU A 1042 -27.96 -43.92 9.93
N GLY A 1043 -26.97 -44.47 10.63
CA GLY A 1043 -27.05 -45.81 11.22
C GLY A 1043 -28.21 -45.95 12.22
N ILE A 1044 -28.43 -44.93 13.06
CA ILE A 1044 -29.55 -44.88 14.01
C ILE A 1044 -30.89 -44.84 13.26
N TYR A 1045 -31.03 -43.97 12.27
CA TYR A 1045 -32.24 -43.86 11.45
C TYR A 1045 -32.59 -45.17 10.75
N VAL A 1046 -31.61 -45.79 10.07
CA VAL A 1046 -31.79 -47.07 9.37
C VAL A 1046 -32.22 -48.16 10.35
N LYS A 1047 -31.56 -48.26 11.51
CA LYS A 1047 -31.92 -49.24 12.56
C LYS A 1047 -33.35 -49.04 13.07
N HIS A 1048 -33.76 -47.79 13.31
CA HIS A 1048 -35.09 -47.47 13.78
C HIS A 1048 -36.14 -47.84 12.72
N LYS A 1049 -36.00 -47.35 11.47
CA LYS A 1049 -36.94 -47.61 10.37
C LYS A 1049 -37.09 -49.11 10.07
N LEU A 1050 -35.99 -49.88 10.13
CA LEU A 1050 -36.04 -51.34 9.98
C LEU A 1050 -36.80 -52.02 11.12
N LYS A 1051 -36.61 -51.60 12.38
CA LYS A 1051 -37.37 -52.14 13.53
C LYS A 1051 -38.88 -51.93 13.37
N TYR A 1052 -39.29 -50.77 12.85
CA TYR A 1052 -40.70 -50.49 12.54
C TYR A 1052 -41.21 -51.34 11.36
N ALA A 1053 -40.43 -51.46 10.28
CA ALA A 1053 -40.82 -52.26 9.12
C ALA A 1053 -40.98 -53.75 9.44
N VAL A 1054 -40.09 -54.32 10.24
CA VAL A 1054 -40.20 -55.73 10.73
C VAL A 1054 -41.42 -55.88 11.64
N LYS A 1055 -41.69 -54.92 12.52
CA LYS A 1055 -42.86 -54.95 13.41
C LYS A 1055 -44.20 -54.87 12.65
N GLN A 1056 -44.25 -54.21 11.49
CA GLN A 1056 -45.42 -54.22 10.60
C GLN A 1056 -45.59 -55.54 9.83
N ALA A 1057 -44.48 -56.21 9.49
CA ALA A 1057 -44.50 -57.49 8.80
C ALA A 1057 -44.91 -58.68 9.70
N ASP A 1058 -44.68 -58.58 11.02
CA ASP A 1058 -45.07 -59.59 12.03
C ASP A 1058 -46.52 -59.44 12.55
N MET A 1059 -47.33 -58.51 12.02
CA MET A 1059 -48.75 -58.38 12.40
C MET A 1059 -49.63 -59.38 11.62
N PRO A 1060 -50.67 -59.99 12.24
CA PRO A 1060 -51.47 -61.01 11.59
C PRO A 1060 -52.27 -60.44 10.40
N GLU A 1061 -52.54 -61.31 9.44
CA GLU A 1061 -53.26 -61.00 8.18
C GLU A 1061 -54.63 -60.32 8.40
N THR A 1062 -55.25 -60.45 9.58
CA THR A 1062 -56.53 -59.81 9.91
C THR A 1062 -56.48 -58.28 10.02
N TYR A 1063 -55.29 -57.67 10.11
CA TYR A 1063 -55.13 -56.20 10.12
C TYR A 1063 -54.61 -55.61 8.79
N GLN A 1064 -54.21 -56.42 7.81
CA GLN A 1064 -53.67 -55.92 6.53
C GLN A 1064 -54.74 -55.62 5.46
N ALA A 1065 -56.01 -55.89 5.75
CA ALA A 1065 -57.11 -55.72 4.78
C ALA A 1065 -57.81 -54.34 4.83
N ASN A 1066 -57.43 -53.43 5.73
CA ASN A 1066 -58.01 -52.08 5.83
C ASN A 1066 -56.90 -51.03 6.04
N GLU A 1067 -56.12 -50.72 5.01
CA GLU A 1067 -55.44 -49.42 4.86
C GLU A 1067 -55.16 -49.08 3.39
#